data_AF-A0AA39LY93-F1
#
_entry.id   AF-A0AA39LY93-F1
#
_cell.length_a   1.000
_cell.length_b   1.000
_cell.length_c   1.000
_cell.angle_alpha   90.00
_cell.angle_beta   90.00
_cell.angle_gamma   90.00
#
_symmetry.space_group_name_H-M   'P 1'
#
loop_
_entity.id
_entity.type
_entity.pdbx_description
1 polymer ?
#
loop_
_entity_poly.entity_id
_entity_poly.type
_entity_poly.pdbx_seq_one_letter_code
_entity_poly.pdbx_strand_id
1 'polypeptide(L)'
;MIRLIAFVALSALTVSGLGHLNVTDASSRRPHLRVNRQPCRDYSEAVCVGRISPSTRLKQTYARLTATAFINYTLDDVTEELYQTVKDYSREPNCIQNTKVISILPGDLGKQTAYGITVYTAKIHPEAKVIEIRYDAKRTSSTPPSPQFRRHGHSLVRSSYANLPGNIKDFASSYFRTVDFENRFNISEFDVAYEKDVYYRIGFQDRSFKSFLSEEELIETDIRTPKQRNYITHPITYLQHSFASRAYSNLLISSILLKKDPTLVHNPELVAELRTMAKNILEEIRIHIDEVNWISPASKEKLKNIHTLDDFIFGPSEKFLNETMVDTALQFYQDYFRKMRPFMEDIMKSFGYLSVNECKPVYYDRVFRVADAAFRLYYRYDFGHYGDKAPYSLSFFANNAFNNNLENKLVFGYPYIFGYHRRHHTLGYLYGSIGRVIAHEIFHSYGVRRILTDGVKDVFDNRIYQSGISCVRNYYGSFAHPQFGAPNGTLKANEGFADLHAARAIYGLVTRGNLMDYNSTHQSPIRNIHAVVRGVFYGMAGFDCDAYLNERANPELERANLLNIPHPRSSIRMNAIFKQLPVFTKMFRCKPGDANYRADNLCNAFPTIRKPKLFSFPNRKVTLKAAVMSGLLTILLLSTAIAFGFNSELDFLDEGLAPWDTRDILYSGPDPCDDVSKFVCSKQSLSVKLQEEYQKRIDYIFKDYPLDDVTKELYDSLKDAEDETKNCNWNPVVQEGRGKAAYLGYLAAYGLGDILARIRVGVKVIEVRARDMTIPRQEHDTITTRFRDLPRDMRVFVSTFFGLLDFENRFDIDDFDVIYEKGINFDERAFKSLYSDGILPSSVSNNVTNSEKNESMIMTFQKSKFLGAYTNLLISSVLLKVDPKLVHDRDLVGDLRAITKNILSEIERHFEEITWISQESKDKLKNLHTIDDYIFGPSEKFLNQTMVDTALKFFQEFFRKSRPFSERNMKKLGVPLECKVPYYEAMFRMADQAFQLYYDYDFEHYKPMYDAFSFYDCNAYNALLEKKLVFGLPMIYGYRRHLPLGYLYGSVGLLIAHETFHSYGTSQINVNGVDDVFSSSIYQSSISCIKDYYGSFVDSKFGKPNGTRKANEGFADLHAGRTIVRLIKRGNLRHTWLSLPAVRKDLKDAFLGIASFDCESYRKEQEDDDYRKKSVEKIHPRSSIRMNAILKQMPEFTELYHCQPGDRNYRTEEICDAFPVHHPSVWFQK
;
A
#
# COMPACT_ATOMS: atom_id res chain seq x y z
N MET A 1 38.74 -32.78 54.10
CA MET A 1 38.24 -31.41 53.81
C MET A 1 39.35 -30.38 53.59
N ILE A 2 40.43 -30.34 54.38
CA ILE A 2 41.59 -29.45 54.09
C ILE A 2 42.42 -29.88 52.86
N ARG A 3 42.36 -31.16 52.44
CA ARG A 3 43.00 -31.61 51.18
C ARG A 3 42.17 -31.39 49.90
N LEU A 4 40.89 -31.02 49.99
CA LEU A 4 40.08 -30.66 48.81
C LEU A 4 40.20 -29.16 48.48
N ILE A 5 40.57 -28.34 49.47
CA ILE A 5 40.83 -26.90 49.30
C ILE A 5 42.22 -26.66 48.68
N ALA A 6 43.18 -27.58 48.88
CA ALA A 6 44.53 -27.46 48.32
C ALA A 6 44.64 -27.84 46.83
N PHE A 7 43.69 -28.61 46.27
CA PHE A 7 43.72 -28.99 44.85
C PHE A 7 43.02 -27.97 43.93
N VAL A 8 42.11 -27.15 44.48
CA VAL A 8 41.42 -26.08 43.72
C VAL A 8 42.24 -24.78 43.72
N ALA A 9 43.14 -24.59 44.69
CA ALA A 9 44.00 -23.41 44.77
C ALA A 9 45.24 -23.46 43.84
N LEU A 10 45.58 -24.61 43.24
CA LEU A 10 46.79 -24.78 42.43
C LEU A 10 46.56 -24.69 40.91
N SER A 11 45.31 -24.64 40.43
CA SER A 11 44.98 -24.53 39.00
C SER A 11 44.69 -23.10 38.54
N ALA A 12 44.80 -22.10 39.43
CA ALA A 12 44.45 -20.71 39.15
C ALA A 12 45.67 -19.78 38.93
N LEU A 13 46.89 -20.31 38.77
CA LEU A 13 48.12 -19.50 38.76
C LEU A 13 49.02 -19.63 37.52
N THR A 14 48.52 -20.15 36.39
CA THR A 14 49.30 -20.17 35.14
C THR A 14 48.43 -19.92 33.90
N VAL A 15 47.85 -18.72 33.75
CA VAL A 15 47.81 -17.98 32.47
C VAL A 15 47.64 -16.49 32.82
N SER A 16 48.76 -15.81 33.04
CA SER A 16 48.85 -14.35 32.95
C SER A 16 49.52 -14.03 31.62
N GLY A 17 48.75 -13.52 30.67
CA GLY A 17 49.27 -13.13 29.36
C GLY A 17 48.20 -12.43 28.51
N LEU A 18 48.25 -11.10 28.53
CA LEU A 18 47.68 -10.14 27.57
C LEU A 18 46.24 -9.67 27.78
N GLY A 19 46.12 -8.36 28.06
CA GLY A 19 45.11 -7.51 27.42
C GLY A 19 43.88 -7.13 28.24
N HIS A 20 43.94 -5.97 28.90
CA HIS A 20 42.78 -5.27 29.44
C HIS A 20 41.67 -5.07 28.40
N LEU A 21 40.46 -5.59 28.67
CA LEU A 21 39.20 -5.00 28.19
C LEU A 21 38.13 -5.10 29.28
N ASN A 22 37.74 -3.93 29.77
CA ASN A 22 36.64 -3.72 30.72
C ASN A 22 35.31 -4.17 30.09
N VAL A 23 34.68 -5.21 30.64
CA VAL A 23 33.26 -5.50 30.42
C VAL A 23 32.57 -5.49 31.77
N THR A 24 32.13 -4.31 32.20
CA THR A 24 31.19 -4.17 33.32
C THR A 24 29.75 -4.28 32.80
N ASP A 25 29.07 -5.30 33.34
CA ASP A 25 27.71 -5.25 33.88
C ASP A 25 26.54 -5.00 32.90
N ALA A 26 25.91 -6.09 32.44
CA ALA A 26 24.67 -6.04 31.67
C ALA A 26 23.72 -7.21 31.95
N SER A 27 23.32 -7.51 33.19
CA SER A 27 22.09 -8.31 33.41
C SER A 27 21.55 -8.34 34.86
N SER A 28 21.18 -7.20 35.46
CA SER A 28 20.06 -7.19 36.43
C SER A 28 19.41 -5.80 36.56
N ARG A 29 18.65 -5.40 35.55
CA ARG A 29 17.63 -4.35 35.72
C ARG A 29 16.34 -4.84 35.10
N ARG A 30 15.38 -5.29 35.93
CA ARG A 30 13.98 -5.14 35.53
C ARG A 30 13.82 -3.65 35.20
N PRO A 31 13.39 -3.28 33.98
CA PRO A 31 13.25 -1.89 33.63
C PRO A 31 12.11 -1.35 34.49
N HIS A 32 12.45 -0.71 35.63
CA HIS A 32 11.66 0.42 36.05
C HIS A 32 11.56 1.29 34.80
N LEU A 33 10.34 1.41 34.27
CA LEU A 33 10.00 2.26 33.14
C LEU A 33 10.36 3.71 33.51
N ARG A 34 11.66 4.02 33.46
CA ARG A 34 12.16 5.39 33.36
C ARG A 34 11.80 5.80 31.95
N VAL A 35 10.61 6.37 31.82
CA VAL A 35 10.26 7.22 30.69
C VAL A 35 11.20 8.42 30.79
N ASN A 36 12.45 8.25 30.34
CA ASN A 36 13.50 9.28 30.38
C ASN A 36 13.28 10.37 29.33
N ARG A 37 12.24 10.25 28.50
CA ARG A 37 11.77 11.28 27.58
C ARG A 37 10.60 12.03 28.23
N GLN A 38 10.59 13.37 28.13
CA GLN A 38 9.58 14.22 28.75
C GLN A 38 8.16 13.83 28.28
N PRO A 39 7.31 13.20 29.13
CA PRO A 39 5.94 12.76 28.77
C PRO A 39 5.06 13.90 28.25
N CYS A 40 5.45 15.12 28.60
CA CYS A 40 4.78 16.36 28.26
C CYS A 40 5.12 16.88 26.85
N ARG A 41 6.06 16.27 26.13
CA ARG A 41 6.41 16.67 24.77
C ARG A 41 5.70 15.84 23.69
N ASP A 42 5.89 14.53 23.73
CA ASP A 42 5.14 13.57 22.90
C ASP A 42 5.07 12.26 23.69
N TYR A 43 3.86 11.93 24.18
CA TYR A 43 3.68 10.77 25.03
C TYR A 43 3.71 9.48 24.21
N SER A 44 3.12 9.49 23.01
CA SER A 44 3.17 8.37 22.08
C SER A 44 4.62 8.03 21.71
N GLU A 45 5.44 9.04 21.41
CA GLU A 45 6.88 8.82 21.19
C GLU A 45 7.55 8.17 22.39
N ALA A 46 7.27 8.69 23.59
CA ALA A 46 7.89 8.22 24.82
C ALA A 46 7.51 6.77 25.17
N VAL A 47 6.35 6.30 24.70
CA VAL A 47 5.86 4.92 24.89
C VAL A 47 6.32 3.99 23.77
N CYS A 48 6.29 4.44 22.51
CA CYS A 48 6.43 3.59 21.33
C CYS A 48 7.85 3.52 20.76
N VAL A 49 8.67 4.57 20.87
CA VAL A 49 9.99 4.57 20.23
C VAL A 49 10.98 3.69 21.02
N GLY A 50 11.60 2.74 20.32
CA GLY A 50 12.60 1.83 20.87
C GLY A 50 12.02 0.67 21.69
N ARG A 51 10.70 0.44 21.66
CA ARG A 51 10.04 -0.65 22.39
C ARG A 51 8.84 -1.20 21.61
N ILE A 52 8.72 -2.52 21.56
CA ILE A 52 7.49 -3.19 21.15
C ILE A 52 6.50 -3.12 22.33
N SER A 53 5.34 -2.51 22.14
CA SER A 53 4.33 -2.42 23.20
C SER A 53 3.78 -3.81 23.54
N PRO A 54 3.25 -4.03 24.76
CA PRO A 54 2.60 -5.31 25.08
C PRO A 54 1.46 -5.63 24.11
N SER A 55 0.68 -4.63 23.70
CA SER A 55 -0.42 -4.78 22.73
C SER A 55 0.07 -5.21 21.35
N THR A 56 1.12 -4.58 20.81
CA THR A 56 1.77 -5.00 19.56
C THR A 56 2.24 -6.44 19.66
N ARG A 57 2.90 -6.79 20.77
CA ARG A 57 3.43 -8.15 20.99
C ARG A 57 2.32 -9.19 21.02
N LEU A 58 1.20 -8.90 21.66
CA LEU A 58 0.04 -9.80 21.68
C LEU A 58 -0.52 -10.04 20.27
N LYS A 59 -0.71 -8.98 19.49
CA LYS A 59 -1.17 -9.07 18.09
C LYS A 59 -0.19 -9.88 17.22
N GLN A 60 1.11 -9.61 17.34
CA GLN A 60 2.16 -10.36 16.64
C GLN A 60 2.23 -11.83 17.08
N THR A 61 2.03 -12.10 18.38
CA THR A 61 2.01 -13.46 18.92
C THR A 61 0.83 -14.24 18.35
N TYR A 62 -0.37 -13.64 18.34
CA TYR A 62 -1.53 -14.25 17.72
C TYR A 62 -1.32 -14.51 16.23
N ALA A 63 -0.80 -13.53 15.49
CA ALA A 63 -0.50 -13.67 14.06
C ALA A 63 0.49 -14.80 13.79
N ARG A 64 1.54 -14.95 14.61
CA ARG A 64 2.52 -16.03 14.52
C ARG A 64 1.92 -17.41 14.83
N LEU A 65 1.13 -17.52 15.91
CA LEU A 65 0.47 -18.78 16.29
C LEU A 65 -0.51 -19.22 15.20
N THR A 66 -1.26 -18.26 14.66
CA THR A 66 -2.17 -18.45 13.55
C THR A 66 -1.42 -18.89 12.28
N ALA A 67 -0.35 -18.19 11.89
CA ALA A 67 0.47 -18.58 10.75
C ALA A 67 1.06 -19.99 10.90
N THR A 68 1.52 -20.34 12.10
CA THR A 68 2.06 -21.69 12.41
C THR A 68 1.00 -22.77 12.28
N ALA A 69 -0.25 -22.48 12.66
CA ALA A 69 -1.37 -23.41 12.48
C ALA A 69 -1.61 -23.73 11.00
N PHE A 70 -1.27 -22.79 10.09
CA PHE A 70 -1.51 -22.91 8.66
C PHE A 70 -0.36 -23.48 7.83
N ILE A 71 0.86 -23.59 8.37
CA ILE A 71 2.04 -24.09 7.62
C ILE A 71 1.78 -25.45 6.94
N ASN A 72 0.99 -26.32 7.58
CA ASN A 72 0.67 -27.65 7.08
C ASN A 72 -0.75 -27.76 6.48
N TYR A 73 -1.45 -26.64 6.29
CA TYR A 73 -2.80 -26.68 5.74
C TYR A 73 -2.74 -26.73 4.20
N THR A 74 -3.23 -27.82 3.63
CA THR A 74 -3.45 -27.92 2.18
C THR A 74 -4.81 -27.31 1.84
N LEU A 75 -4.82 -26.37 0.89
CA LEU A 75 -6.05 -25.73 0.46
C LEU A 75 -6.93 -26.74 -0.30
N ASP A 76 -8.19 -26.86 0.11
CA ASP A 76 -9.20 -27.55 -0.69
C ASP A 76 -9.59 -26.71 -1.91
N ASP A 77 -10.27 -27.35 -2.87
CA ASP A 77 -10.72 -26.73 -4.11
C ASP A 77 -11.54 -25.45 -3.89
N VAL A 78 -12.43 -25.44 -2.89
CA VAL A 78 -13.25 -24.27 -2.57
C VAL A 78 -12.40 -23.16 -1.94
N THR A 79 -11.52 -23.48 -0.99
CA THR A 79 -10.62 -22.49 -0.38
C THR A 79 -9.66 -21.88 -1.42
N GLU A 80 -9.08 -22.69 -2.29
CA GLU A 80 -8.18 -22.24 -3.36
C GLU A 80 -8.89 -21.29 -4.31
N GLU A 81 -10.10 -21.66 -4.76
CA GLU A 81 -10.91 -20.82 -5.65
C GLU A 81 -11.29 -19.48 -5.00
N LEU A 82 -11.66 -19.50 -3.71
CA LEU A 82 -11.93 -18.28 -2.94
C LEU A 82 -10.70 -17.40 -2.82
N TYR A 83 -9.54 -18.00 -2.54
CA TYR A 83 -8.29 -17.29 -2.44
C TYR A 83 -7.93 -16.59 -3.75
N GLN A 84 -7.95 -17.30 -4.88
CA GLN A 84 -7.66 -16.71 -6.18
C GLN A 84 -8.65 -15.60 -6.52
N THR A 85 -9.93 -15.84 -6.28
CA THR A 85 -11.00 -14.84 -6.48
C THR A 85 -10.77 -13.55 -5.71
N VAL A 86 -10.41 -13.64 -4.42
CA VAL A 86 -10.13 -12.47 -3.58
C VAL A 86 -8.85 -11.75 -4.00
N LYS A 87 -7.83 -12.52 -4.38
CA LYS A 87 -6.56 -12.01 -4.88
C LYS A 87 -6.77 -11.22 -6.17
N ASP A 88 -7.57 -11.73 -7.09
CA ASP A 88 -7.89 -11.10 -8.37
C ASP A 88 -8.73 -9.82 -8.18
N TYR A 89 -9.73 -9.85 -7.29
CA TYR A 89 -10.53 -8.66 -6.96
C TYR A 89 -9.72 -7.50 -6.36
N SER A 90 -8.61 -7.80 -5.69
CA SER A 90 -7.73 -6.76 -5.14
C SER A 90 -7.05 -5.91 -6.23
N ARG A 91 -7.05 -6.38 -7.48
CA ARG A 91 -6.42 -5.74 -8.65
C ARG A 91 -7.38 -4.86 -9.45
N GLU A 92 -8.70 -5.06 -9.38
CA GLU A 92 -9.70 -4.35 -10.20
C GLU A 92 -10.98 -4.00 -9.38
N PRO A 93 -11.12 -2.77 -8.83
CA PRO A 93 -12.22 -2.43 -7.90
C PRO A 93 -13.59 -2.13 -8.53
N ASN A 94 -13.76 -2.18 -9.86
CA ASN A 94 -14.90 -1.54 -10.54
C ASN A 94 -16.22 -2.36 -10.55
N CYS A 95 -16.25 -3.52 -9.92
CA CYS A 95 -17.41 -4.43 -9.90
C CYS A 95 -18.74 -3.76 -9.47
N ILE A 96 -18.67 -2.76 -8.58
CA ILE A 96 -19.88 -2.14 -7.99
C ILE A 96 -20.38 -0.94 -8.81
N GLN A 97 -19.49 -0.20 -9.48
CA GLN A 97 -19.84 1.07 -10.12
C GLN A 97 -20.62 0.90 -11.45
N ASN A 98 -20.57 -0.28 -12.07
CA ASN A 98 -21.16 -0.54 -13.39
C ASN A 98 -22.45 -1.38 -13.40
N THR A 99 -23.08 -1.64 -12.24
CA THR A 99 -24.37 -2.34 -12.22
C THR A 99 -25.47 -1.45 -12.78
N LYS A 100 -25.86 -1.66 -14.04
CA LYS A 100 -27.12 -1.14 -14.59
C LYS A 100 -28.28 -1.69 -13.77
N VAL A 101 -29.32 -0.87 -13.61
CA VAL A 101 -30.59 -1.19 -12.95
C VAL A 101 -31.10 -2.55 -13.41
N ILE A 102 -31.00 -3.56 -12.54
CA ILE A 102 -31.44 -4.92 -12.82
C ILE A 102 -32.97 -4.95 -12.73
N SER A 103 -33.65 -5.32 -13.82
CA SER A 103 -35.09 -5.58 -13.78
C SER A 103 -35.36 -6.85 -12.99
N ILE A 104 -35.90 -6.70 -11.78
CA ILE A 104 -36.29 -7.81 -10.92
C ILE A 104 -37.54 -8.47 -11.51
N LEU A 105 -37.44 -9.74 -11.90
CA LEU A 105 -38.61 -10.55 -12.21
C LEU A 105 -39.37 -10.84 -10.90
N PRO A 106 -40.69 -10.52 -10.80
CA PRO A 106 -41.44 -10.66 -9.55
C PRO A 106 -41.40 -12.07 -8.91
N GLY A 107 -41.25 -13.13 -9.70
CA GLY A 107 -41.15 -14.52 -9.21
C GLY A 107 -39.82 -14.88 -8.54
N ASP A 108 -38.77 -14.08 -8.74
CA ASP A 108 -37.42 -14.32 -8.22
C ASP A 108 -37.07 -13.47 -7.00
N LEU A 109 -38.00 -12.64 -6.51
CA LEU A 109 -37.70 -11.70 -5.42
C LEU A 109 -37.23 -12.43 -4.14
N GLY A 110 -37.89 -13.54 -3.78
CA GLY A 110 -37.48 -14.34 -2.62
C GLY A 110 -36.09 -14.95 -2.79
N LYS A 111 -35.78 -15.49 -3.98
CA LYS A 111 -34.44 -15.98 -4.33
C LYS A 111 -33.39 -14.87 -4.23
N GLN A 112 -33.67 -13.68 -4.75
CA GLN A 112 -32.76 -12.53 -4.66
C GLN A 112 -32.58 -12.05 -3.21
N THR A 113 -33.62 -12.14 -2.38
CA THR A 113 -33.52 -11.88 -0.93
C THR A 113 -32.63 -12.90 -0.23
N ALA A 114 -32.69 -14.18 -0.60
CA ALA A 114 -31.79 -15.20 -0.06
C ALA A 114 -30.32 -14.85 -0.33
N TYR A 115 -30.00 -14.36 -1.53
CA TYR A 115 -28.68 -13.84 -1.87
C TYR A 115 -28.39 -12.44 -1.28
N GLY A 116 -29.33 -11.81 -0.57
CA GLY A 116 -29.17 -10.49 0.03
C GLY A 116 -29.02 -9.34 -0.99
N ILE A 117 -29.56 -9.51 -2.20
CA ILE A 117 -29.54 -8.53 -3.30
C ILE A 117 -30.66 -7.50 -3.14
N THR A 118 -31.63 -7.76 -2.27
CA THR A 118 -32.81 -6.93 -2.05
C THR A 118 -32.74 -6.12 -0.74
N VAL A 119 -33.62 -5.13 -0.61
CA VAL A 119 -33.89 -4.41 0.65
C VAL A 119 -34.74 -5.22 1.65
N TYR A 120 -35.25 -6.38 1.24
CA TYR A 120 -35.93 -7.30 2.14
C TYR A 120 -34.91 -8.19 2.84
N THR A 121 -35.22 -8.58 4.07
CA THR A 121 -34.49 -9.62 4.80
C THR A 121 -35.48 -10.72 5.14
N ALA A 122 -35.04 -11.97 5.07
CA ALA A 122 -35.82 -13.10 5.51
C ALA A 122 -34.98 -14.00 6.43
N LYS A 123 -35.60 -14.57 7.46
CA LYS A 123 -34.97 -15.48 8.42
C LYS A 123 -35.89 -16.67 8.66
N ILE A 124 -35.33 -17.88 8.62
CA ILE A 124 -36.07 -19.10 8.96
C ILE A 124 -35.78 -19.44 10.43
N HIS A 125 -36.83 -19.63 11.20
CA HIS A 125 -36.80 -20.11 12.57
C HIS A 125 -37.31 -21.56 12.56
N PRO A 126 -36.43 -22.55 12.36
CA PRO A 126 -36.84 -23.94 12.14
C PRO A 126 -37.58 -24.54 13.33
N GLU A 127 -37.22 -24.14 14.56
CA GLU A 127 -37.87 -24.61 15.79
C GLU A 127 -39.30 -24.09 15.92
N ALA A 128 -39.51 -22.83 15.56
CA ALA A 128 -40.83 -22.21 15.59
C ALA A 128 -41.66 -22.51 14.33
N LYS A 129 -41.05 -23.14 13.31
CA LYS A 129 -41.54 -23.24 11.94
C LYS A 129 -42.09 -21.90 11.43
N VAL A 130 -41.27 -20.84 11.55
CA VAL A 130 -41.64 -19.49 11.08
C VAL A 130 -40.61 -18.97 10.07
N ILE A 131 -41.08 -18.44 8.94
CA ILE A 131 -40.27 -17.60 8.03
C ILE A 131 -40.61 -16.15 8.35
N GLU A 132 -39.65 -15.40 8.86
CA GLU A 132 -39.81 -13.99 9.20
C GLU A 132 -39.28 -13.12 8.05
N ILE A 133 -40.11 -12.23 7.49
CA ILE A 133 -39.76 -11.34 6.37
C ILE A 133 -39.90 -9.89 6.82
N ARG A 134 -38.83 -9.10 6.68
CA ARG A 134 -38.79 -7.69 7.09
C ARG A 134 -38.30 -6.79 5.97
N TYR A 135 -38.75 -5.53 5.98
CA TYR A 135 -38.24 -4.50 5.08
C TYR A 135 -37.14 -3.70 5.78
N ASP A 136 -35.92 -3.70 5.21
CA ASP A 136 -34.79 -2.96 5.78
C ASP A 136 -34.85 -1.48 5.36
N ALA A 137 -35.74 -0.72 6.01
CA ALA A 137 -35.95 0.70 5.75
C ALA A 137 -34.70 1.56 5.94
N LYS A 138 -33.69 1.07 6.67
CA LYS A 138 -32.46 1.82 6.98
C LYS A 138 -31.50 1.89 5.78
N ARG A 139 -31.68 1.06 4.74
CA ARG A 139 -30.82 1.05 3.54
C ARG A 139 -31.21 2.03 2.43
N THR A 140 -32.37 2.69 2.51
CA THR A 140 -32.97 3.38 1.34
C THR A 140 -33.05 4.91 1.43
N SER A 141 -32.31 5.60 2.31
CA SER A 141 -32.67 7.00 2.62
C SER A 141 -31.53 7.90 3.11
N SER A 142 -30.94 8.67 2.19
CA SER A 142 -30.51 10.06 2.46
C SER A 142 -31.67 11.06 2.30
N THR A 143 -32.81 10.62 1.75
CA THR A 143 -34.07 11.37 1.65
C THR A 143 -35.19 10.69 2.44
N PRO A 144 -35.88 11.39 3.36
CA PRO A 144 -36.94 10.79 4.17
C PRO A 144 -38.06 10.24 3.27
N PRO A 145 -38.61 9.05 3.57
CA PRO A 145 -39.67 8.45 2.76
C PRO A 145 -40.89 9.37 2.69
N SER A 146 -41.53 9.41 1.52
CA SER A 146 -42.79 10.12 1.28
C SER A 146 -43.79 9.90 2.43
N PRO A 147 -44.48 10.96 2.92
CA PRO A 147 -45.45 10.86 4.02
C PRO A 147 -46.55 9.80 3.82
N GLN A 148 -46.80 9.36 2.58
CA GLN A 148 -47.78 8.32 2.27
C GLN A 148 -47.38 6.94 2.80
N PHE A 149 -46.08 6.63 2.92
CA PHE A 149 -45.60 5.31 3.36
C PHE A 149 -45.44 5.17 4.88
N ARG A 150 -45.51 6.26 5.66
CA ARG A 150 -45.44 6.19 7.15
C ARG A 150 -46.76 5.73 7.82
N ARG A 151 -47.82 5.53 7.05
CA ARG A 151 -49.16 5.21 7.58
C ARG A 151 -49.37 3.75 7.94
N HIS A 152 -48.50 2.85 7.48
CA HIS A 152 -48.60 1.42 7.76
C HIS A 152 -47.48 1.06 8.74
N GLY A 153 -47.78 0.91 10.04
CA GLY A 153 -46.76 0.64 11.05
C GLY A 153 -46.01 -0.68 10.83
N HIS A 154 -44.83 -0.84 11.48
CA HIS A 154 -44.00 -2.06 11.50
C HIS A 154 -44.65 -3.27 12.21
N SER A 155 -45.98 -3.36 12.22
CA SER A 155 -46.67 -4.50 12.81
C SER A 155 -46.40 -5.75 12.00
N LEU A 156 -45.88 -6.78 12.66
CA LEU A 156 -45.64 -8.10 12.09
C LEU A 156 -46.99 -8.83 11.96
N VAL A 157 -47.33 -9.24 10.75
CA VAL A 157 -48.49 -10.08 10.44
C VAL A 157 -48.00 -11.51 10.31
N ARG A 158 -48.48 -12.40 11.18
CA ARG A 158 -48.21 -13.84 11.09
C ARG A 158 -49.41 -14.53 10.45
N SER A 159 -49.18 -15.29 9.39
CA SER A 159 -50.22 -16.08 8.71
C SER A 159 -49.66 -17.45 8.35
N SER A 160 -50.52 -18.48 8.34
CA SER A 160 -50.12 -19.79 7.83
C SER A 160 -49.84 -19.71 6.34
N TYR A 161 -48.92 -20.52 5.84
CA TYR A 161 -48.51 -20.48 4.43
C TYR A 161 -49.68 -20.64 3.44
N ALA A 162 -50.69 -21.45 3.79
CA ALA A 162 -51.89 -21.64 2.97
C ALA A 162 -52.71 -20.35 2.78
N ASN A 163 -52.72 -19.49 3.82
CA ASN A 163 -53.52 -18.26 3.90
C ASN A 163 -52.71 -17.00 3.52
N LEU A 164 -51.51 -17.15 2.95
CA LEU A 164 -50.72 -16.00 2.54
C LEU A 164 -51.29 -15.34 1.29
N PRO A 165 -51.23 -14.00 1.21
CA PRO A 165 -51.46 -13.29 -0.04
C PRO A 165 -50.51 -13.79 -1.15
N GLY A 166 -50.99 -13.84 -2.39
CA GLY A 166 -50.25 -14.47 -3.50
C GLY A 166 -48.80 -13.99 -3.65
N ASN A 167 -48.57 -12.68 -3.61
CA ASN A 167 -47.24 -12.09 -3.72
C ASN A 167 -46.29 -12.45 -2.56
N ILE A 168 -46.79 -12.55 -1.32
CA ILE A 168 -46.00 -12.99 -0.16
C ILE A 168 -45.76 -14.50 -0.22
N LYS A 169 -46.75 -15.26 -0.68
CA LYS A 169 -46.63 -16.70 -0.88
C LYS A 169 -45.55 -17.03 -1.92
N ASP A 170 -45.52 -16.30 -3.03
CA ASP A 170 -44.51 -16.44 -4.09
C ASP A 170 -43.12 -16.08 -3.58
N PHE A 171 -43.00 -14.97 -2.85
CA PHE A 171 -41.76 -14.57 -2.19
C PHE A 171 -41.26 -15.66 -1.24
N ALA A 172 -42.11 -16.11 -0.31
CA ALA A 172 -41.75 -17.11 0.70
C ALA A 172 -41.35 -18.43 0.03
N SER A 173 -42.09 -18.85 -1.01
CA SER A 173 -41.75 -20.03 -1.82
C SER A 173 -40.38 -19.93 -2.46
N SER A 174 -40.11 -18.80 -3.12
CA SER A 174 -38.87 -18.56 -3.86
C SER A 174 -37.67 -18.50 -2.90
N TYR A 175 -37.81 -17.81 -1.77
CA TYR A 175 -36.81 -17.76 -0.71
C TYR A 175 -36.56 -19.15 -0.10
N PHE A 176 -37.62 -19.84 0.31
CA PHE A 176 -37.52 -21.13 0.99
C PHE A 176 -36.91 -22.20 0.08
N ARG A 177 -37.30 -22.27 -1.21
CA ARG A 177 -36.66 -23.18 -2.18
C ARG A 177 -35.17 -22.90 -2.38
N THR A 178 -34.76 -21.65 -2.22
CA THR A 178 -33.35 -21.27 -2.34
C THR A 178 -32.54 -21.72 -1.12
N VAL A 179 -33.14 -21.63 0.09
CA VAL A 179 -32.48 -22.05 1.34
C VAL A 179 -32.57 -23.57 1.56
N ASP A 180 -33.72 -24.19 1.31
CA ASP A 180 -33.96 -25.63 1.37
C ASP A 180 -33.70 -26.30 0.02
N PHE A 181 -32.47 -26.15 -0.49
CA PHE A 181 -32.05 -26.62 -1.81
C PHE A 181 -32.06 -28.16 -1.98
N GLU A 182 -32.26 -28.93 -0.90
CA GLU A 182 -32.47 -30.38 -0.93
C GLU A 182 -33.93 -30.79 -0.73
N ASN A 183 -34.86 -29.84 -0.57
CA ASN A 183 -36.29 -30.07 -0.34
C ASN A 183 -36.55 -31.01 0.86
N ARG A 184 -35.82 -30.82 1.97
CA ARG A 184 -36.00 -31.63 3.20
C ARG A 184 -37.26 -31.25 3.97
N PHE A 185 -37.82 -30.08 3.70
CA PHE A 185 -38.92 -29.51 4.47
C PHE A 185 -40.08 -29.13 3.56
N ASN A 186 -41.29 -29.28 4.08
CA ASN A 186 -42.49 -28.78 3.42
C ASN A 186 -42.81 -27.37 3.91
N ILE A 187 -42.70 -26.36 3.04
CA ILE A 187 -43.01 -24.95 3.37
C ILE A 187 -44.44 -24.77 3.90
N SER A 188 -45.39 -25.66 3.57
CA SER A 188 -46.75 -25.57 4.11
C SER A 188 -46.84 -25.78 5.62
N GLU A 189 -45.79 -26.32 6.25
CA GLU A 189 -45.67 -26.46 7.70
C GLU A 189 -45.15 -25.20 8.38
N PHE A 190 -44.75 -24.18 7.62
CA PHE A 190 -44.23 -22.93 8.15
C PHE A 190 -45.30 -21.84 8.15
N ASP A 191 -45.36 -21.10 9.25
CA ASP A 191 -46.00 -19.79 9.24
C ASP A 191 -45.06 -18.77 8.60
N VAL A 192 -45.63 -17.72 8.00
CA VAL A 192 -44.84 -16.59 7.51
C VAL A 192 -45.25 -15.34 8.29
N ALA A 193 -44.27 -14.76 8.96
CA ALA A 193 -44.41 -13.53 9.72
C ALA A 193 -43.78 -12.37 8.93
N TYR A 194 -44.58 -11.44 8.42
CA TYR A 194 -44.08 -10.36 7.58
C TYR A 194 -44.56 -8.98 8.04
N GLU A 195 -43.72 -7.96 7.90
CA GLU A 195 -44.13 -6.57 8.17
C GLU A 195 -45.16 -6.13 7.11
N LYS A 196 -46.22 -5.41 7.51
CA LYS A 196 -47.27 -4.96 6.55
C LYS A 196 -46.71 -4.22 5.34
N ASP A 197 -45.65 -3.43 5.54
CA ASP A 197 -44.95 -2.72 4.48
C ASP A 197 -44.35 -3.62 3.41
N VAL A 198 -43.92 -4.84 3.77
CA VAL A 198 -43.42 -5.83 2.82
C VAL A 198 -44.52 -6.20 1.83
N TYR A 199 -45.73 -6.47 2.31
CA TYR A 199 -46.87 -6.81 1.46
C TYR A 199 -47.22 -5.70 0.46
N TYR A 200 -47.30 -4.46 0.93
CA TYR A 200 -47.61 -3.33 0.06
C TYR A 200 -46.51 -3.09 -0.97
N ARG A 201 -45.23 -3.13 -0.57
CA ARG A 201 -44.09 -2.86 -1.46
C ARG A 201 -43.84 -3.96 -2.49
N ILE A 202 -44.13 -5.22 -2.16
CA ILE A 202 -44.05 -6.31 -3.14
C ILE A 202 -45.25 -6.23 -4.12
N GLY A 203 -46.43 -5.79 -3.65
CA GLY A 203 -47.63 -5.66 -4.48
C GLY A 203 -47.60 -4.49 -5.46
N PHE A 204 -47.03 -3.34 -5.07
CA PHE A 204 -46.77 -2.23 -5.98
C PHE A 204 -45.49 -2.56 -6.77
N GLN A 205 -45.63 -2.97 -8.04
CA GLN A 205 -44.51 -3.19 -8.97
C GLN A 205 -43.71 -1.88 -9.18
N ASP A 206 -42.89 -1.50 -8.22
CA ASP A 206 -41.92 -0.43 -8.38
C ASP A 206 -40.81 -0.96 -9.30
N ARG A 207 -41.03 -0.84 -10.61
CA ARG A 207 -40.07 -1.25 -11.66
C ARG A 207 -38.80 -0.39 -11.64
N SER A 208 -38.71 0.61 -10.75
CA SER A 208 -37.57 1.50 -10.60
C SER A 208 -36.66 1.12 -9.42
N PHE A 209 -36.37 -0.17 -9.26
CA PHE A 209 -35.34 -0.61 -8.33
C PHE A 209 -33.94 -0.25 -8.85
N LYS A 210 -33.51 1.01 -8.70
CA LYS A 210 -32.09 1.35 -8.84
C LYS A 210 -31.30 0.51 -7.85
N SER A 211 -30.35 -0.30 -8.34
CA SER A 211 -29.50 -1.13 -7.49
C SER A 211 -28.74 -0.22 -6.52
N PHE A 212 -29.02 -0.40 -5.23
CA PHE A 212 -28.49 0.42 -4.15
C PHE A 212 -27.06 0.00 -3.82
N LEU A 213 -26.11 0.58 -4.53
CA LEU A 213 -24.74 0.74 -4.08
C LEU A 213 -24.41 2.22 -4.26
N SER A 214 -24.86 3.07 -3.32
CA SER A 214 -24.45 4.47 -3.32
C SER A 214 -22.97 4.56 -2.97
N GLU A 215 -22.19 5.24 -3.81
CA GLU A 215 -20.74 5.46 -3.67
C GLU A 215 -20.32 5.96 -2.27
N GLU A 216 -21.18 6.70 -1.56
CA GLU A 216 -20.85 7.32 -0.27
C GLU A 216 -20.73 6.35 0.93
N GLU A 217 -21.28 5.13 0.87
CA GLU A 217 -21.15 4.18 1.99
C GLU A 217 -20.00 3.17 1.81
N LEU A 218 -19.48 3.00 0.58
CA LEU A 218 -18.33 2.13 0.28
C LEU A 218 -16.97 2.77 0.60
N ILE A 219 -16.94 4.07 0.89
CA ILE A 219 -15.72 4.83 1.17
C ILE A 219 -15.19 4.58 2.60
N GLU A 220 -15.98 3.98 3.50
CA GLU A 220 -15.56 3.76 4.90
C GLU A 220 -15.01 2.37 5.26
N THR A 221 -14.95 1.38 4.34
CA THR A 221 -14.18 0.15 4.59
C THR A 221 -12.79 0.18 3.99
N ASP A 222 -11.88 0.69 4.82
CA ASP A 222 -10.43 0.69 4.69
C ASP A 222 -9.87 -0.74 4.53
N ILE A 223 -9.71 -1.17 3.28
CA ILE A 223 -8.75 -2.19 2.87
C ILE A 223 -8.11 -1.70 1.58
N ARG A 224 -7.15 -0.76 1.64
CA ARG A 224 -6.18 -0.51 0.57
C ARG A 224 -5.16 0.55 1.01
N THR A 225 -4.24 0.16 1.87
CA THR A 225 -2.88 0.73 1.79
C THR A 225 -1.98 -0.29 1.09
N PRO A 226 -1.12 0.10 0.13
CA PRO A 226 -0.15 -0.80 -0.51
C PRO A 226 0.73 -1.57 0.50
N LYS A 227 0.89 -1.03 1.72
CA LYS A 227 1.59 -1.68 2.83
C LYS A 227 0.90 -2.91 3.41
N GLN A 228 -0.43 -3.07 3.27
CA GLN A 228 -1.10 -4.30 3.72
C GLN A 228 -1.00 -5.43 2.69
N ARG A 229 -0.68 -5.18 1.42
CA ARG A 229 -0.49 -6.27 0.43
C ARG A 229 0.81 -7.04 0.62
N ASN A 230 1.85 -6.42 1.20
CA ASN A 230 3.17 -7.03 1.35
C ASN A 230 3.35 -7.87 2.63
N TYR A 231 2.37 -7.88 3.54
CA TYR A 231 2.38 -8.76 4.74
C TYR A 231 1.49 -9.99 4.58
N ILE A 232 0.96 -10.23 3.37
CA ILE A 232 -0.01 -11.29 3.10
C ILE A 232 0.62 -12.30 2.15
N THR A 233 1.58 -13.07 2.66
CA THR A 233 2.14 -14.21 1.92
C THR A 233 1.25 -15.45 2.02
N HIS A 234 0.30 -15.49 2.96
CA HIS A 234 -0.57 -16.63 3.19
C HIS A 234 -2.01 -16.37 2.69
N PRO A 235 -2.59 -17.28 1.87
CA PRO A 235 -3.97 -17.23 1.37
C PRO A 235 -5.04 -16.88 2.39
N ILE A 236 -4.86 -17.36 3.61
CA ILE A 236 -5.84 -17.22 4.68
C ILE A 236 -5.88 -15.81 5.27
N THR A 237 -4.77 -15.06 5.23
CA THR A 237 -4.80 -13.66 5.65
C THR A 237 -5.56 -12.79 4.64
N TYR A 238 -5.60 -13.15 3.35
CA TYR A 238 -6.55 -12.54 2.40
C TYR A 238 -8.00 -12.87 2.78
N LEU A 239 -8.30 -14.12 3.14
CA LEU A 239 -9.65 -14.56 3.53
C LEU A 239 -10.13 -13.97 4.87
N GLN A 240 -9.22 -13.62 5.79
CA GLN A 240 -9.50 -12.93 7.05
C GLN A 240 -9.99 -11.49 6.83
N HIS A 241 -9.44 -10.83 5.82
CA HIS A 241 -9.76 -9.44 5.49
C HIS A 241 -10.85 -9.34 4.40
N SER A 242 -11.16 -10.43 3.70
CA SER A 242 -12.15 -10.41 2.64
C SER A 242 -13.58 -10.32 3.18
N PHE A 243 -14.35 -9.38 2.64
CA PHE A 243 -15.81 -9.33 2.84
C PHE A 243 -16.53 -10.45 2.06
N ALA A 244 -15.84 -11.15 1.16
CA ALA A 244 -16.38 -12.07 0.16
C ALA A 244 -16.74 -13.48 0.66
N SER A 245 -16.39 -13.84 1.90
CA SER A 245 -16.50 -15.24 2.34
C SER A 245 -16.58 -15.37 3.85
N ARG A 246 -17.11 -14.38 4.56
CA ARG A 246 -16.91 -14.22 6.01
C ARG A 246 -17.36 -15.41 6.84
N ALA A 247 -18.55 -15.95 6.56
CA ALA A 247 -19.08 -17.11 7.27
C ALA A 247 -18.19 -18.35 7.04
N TYR A 248 -17.79 -18.57 5.79
CA TYR A 248 -16.87 -19.62 5.41
C TYR A 248 -15.47 -19.45 6.04
N SER A 249 -14.86 -18.26 5.91
CA SER A 249 -13.55 -17.94 6.48
C SER A 249 -13.54 -18.14 7.99
N ASN A 250 -14.60 -17.76 8.70
CA ASN A 250 -14.71 -17.99 10.15
C ASN A 250 -14.73 -19.49 10.49
N LEU A 251 -15.46 -20.31 9.72
CA LEU A 251 -15.49 -21.76 9.91
C LEU A 251 -14.15 -22.40 9.58
N LEU A 252 -13.55 -22.04 8.45
CA LEU A 252 -12.25 -22.53 7.99
C LEU A 252 -11.14 -22.25 9.02
N ILE A 253 -11.02 -20.99 9.44
CA ILE A 253 -10.01 -20.58 10.43
C ILE A 253 -10.28 -21.28 11.76
N SER A 254 -11.54 -21.40 12.17
CA SER A 254 -11.88 -22.09 13.42
C SER A 254 -11.52 -23.57 13.36
N SER A 255 -11.86 -24.29 12.29
CA SER A 255 -11.52 -25.71 12.10
C SER A 255 -10.01 -25.94 12.27
N ILE A 256 -9.19 -25.07 11.69
CA ILE A 256 -7.74 -25.20 11.73
C ILE A 256 -7.16 -24.83 13.11
N LEU A 257 -7.69 -23.77 13.72
CA LEU A 257 -7.23 -23.32 15.04
C LEU A 257 -7.67 -24.25 16.17
N LEU A 258 -8.89 -24.83 16.13
CA LEU A 258 -9.37 -25.80 17.13
C LEU A 258 -8.43 -27.01 17.24
N LYS A 259 -7.95 -27.49 16.10
CA LYS A 259 -7.00 -28.62 16.00
C LYS A 259 -5.62 -28.29 16.59
N LYS A 260 -5.30 -27.01 16.79
CA LYS A 260 -4.04 -26.58 17.41
C LYS A 260 -4.20 -26.20 18.87
N ASP A 261 -5.14 -25.31 19.14
CA ASP A 261 -5.47 -24.81 20.47
C ASP A 261 -6.85 -24.13 20.41
N PRO A 262 -7.89 -24.71 21.04
CA PRO A 262 -9.23 -24.12 21.04
C PRO A 262 -9.29 -22.70 21.62
N THR A 263 -8.33 -22.32 22.46
CA THR A 263 -8.22 -20.97 23.01
C THR A 263 -7.73 -19.94 21.98
N LEU A 264 -7.31 -20.36 20.78
CA LEU A 264 -7.08 -19.48 19.64
C LEU A 264 -8.37 -19.13 18.88
N VAL A 265 -9.46 -19.88 19.11
CA VAL A 265 -10.79 -19.60 18.54
C VAL A 265 -11.66 -18.85 19.54
N HIS A 266 -11.79 -19.40 20.75
CA HIS A 266 -12.57 -18.79 21.81
C HIS A 266 -11.97 -19.14 23.16
N ASN A 267 -11.68 -18.11 23.96
CA ASN A 267 -11.24 -18.28 25.34
C ASN A 267 -12.36 -17.78 26.28
N PRO A 268 -13.10 -18.69 26.94
CA PRO A 268 -14.25 -18.31 27.76
C PRO A 268 -13.86 -17.48 28.99
N GLU A 269 -12.69 -17.73 29.60
CA GLU A 269 -12.19 -16.93 30.73
C GLU A 269 -11.93 -15.47 30.29
N LEU A 270 -11.24 -15.29 29.16
CA LEU A 270 -10.97 -13.97 28.59
C LEU A 270 -12.27 -13.24 28.22
N VAL A 271 -13.21 -13.92 27.55
CA VAL A 271 -14.49 -13.31 27.16
C VAL A 271 -15.32 -12.91 28.37
N ALA A 272 -15.32 -13.71 29.45
CA ALA A 272 -15.97 -13.34 30.71
C ALA A 272 -15.33 -12.10 31.35
N GLU A 273 -13.99 -12.00 31.33
CA GLU A 273 -13.27 -10.82 31.81
C GLU A 273 -13.62 -9.57 30.99
N LEU A 274 -13.70 -9.69 29.65
CA LEU A 274 -14.05 -8.59 28.75
C LEU A 274 -15.52 -8.17 28.88
N ARG A 275 -16.45 -9.12 29.07
CA ARG A 275 -17.85 -8.80 29.39
C ARG A 275 -17.98 -8.06 30.71
N THR A 276 -17.22 -8.46 31.72
CA THR A 276 -17.14 -7.73 33.00
C THR A 276 -16.58 -6.32 32.78
N MET A 277 -15.56 -6.17 31.94
CA MET A 277 -15.00 -4.86 31.59
C MET A 277 -16.04 -3.98 30.88
N ALA A 278 -16.75 -4.51 29.89
CA ALA A 278 -17.82 -3.83 29.17
C ALA A 278 -18.96 -3.39 30.10
N LYS A 279 -19.36 -4.25 31.04
CA LYS A 279 -20.35 -3.92 32.08
C LYS A 279 -19.93 -2.70 32.88
N ASN A 280 -18.69 -2.70 33.36
CA ASN A 280 -18.14 -1.60 34.15
C ASN A 280 -18.06 -0.29 33.34
N ILE A 281 -17.72 -0.38 32.06
CA ILE A 281 -17.68 0.78 31.15
C ILE A 281 -19.08 1.34 30.91
N LEU A 282 -20.07 0.48 30.60
CA LEU A 282 -21.47 0.90 30.43
C LEU A 282 -21.99 1.59 31.69
N GLU A 283 -21.71 1.03 32.87
CA GLU A 283 -22.15 1.62 34.12
C GLU A 283 -21.54 3.02 34.34
N GLU A 284 -20.25 3.18 34.04
CA GLU A 284 -19.62 4.48 34.11
C GLU A 284 -20.23 5.50 33.14
N ILE A 285 -20.55 5.07 31.91
CA ILE A 285 -21.22 5.92 30.92
C ILE A 285 -22.62 6.30 31.41
N ARG A 286 -23.36 5.38 32.02
CA ARG A 286 -24.68 5.66 32.62
C ARG A 286 -24.59 6.70 33.73
N ILE A 287 -23.61 6.56 34.63
CA ILE A 287 -23.38 7.56 35.68
C ILE A 287 -23.03 8.91 35.05
N HIS A 288 -22.20 8.93 34.00
CA HIS A 288 -21.89 10.18 33.29
C HIS A 288 -23.16 10.82 32.69
N ILE A 289 -24.02 10.05 32.03
CA ILE A 289 -25.31 10.54 31.50
C ILE A 289 -26.22 11.07 32.61
N ASP A 290 -26.29 10.39 33.74
CA ASP A 290 -27.11 10.82 34.89
C ASP A 290 -26.61 12.14 35.49
N GLU A 291 -25.29 12.38 35.50
CA GLU A 291 -24.68 13.62 35.99
C GLU A 291 -24.83 14.82 35.04
N VAL A 292 -25.21 14.60 33.78
CA VAL A 292 -25.47 15.67 32.82
C VAL A 292 -26.84 16.29 33.10
N ASN A 293 -26.92 17.58 33.43
CA ASN A 293 -28.17 18.18 33.89
C ASN A 293 -29.05 18.76 32.77
N TRP A 294 -28.53 18.93 31.56
CA TRP A 294 -29.24 19.55 30.44
C TRP A 294 -30.00 18.53 29.56
N ILE A 295 -29.74 17.24 29.75
CA ILE A 295 -30.47 16.15 29.09
C ILE A 295 -31.75 15.87 29.86
N SER A 296 -32.89 15.80 29.16
CA SER A 296 -34.18 15.49 29.79
C SER A 296 -34.17 14.09 30.44
N PRO A 297 -34.93 13.85 31.52
CA PRO A 297 -35.02 12.52 32.14
C PRO A 297 -35.39 11.41 31.15
N ALA A 298 -36.31 11.69 30.22
CA ALA A 298 -36.73 10.74 29.20
C ALA A 298 -35.57 10.37 28.25
N SER A 299 -34.80 11.36 27.80
CA SER A 299 -33.66 11.12 26.92
C SER A 299 -32.49 10.47 27.66
N LYS A 300 -32.27 10.78 28.94
CA LYS A 300 -31.29 10.05 29.76
C LYS A 300 -31.59 8.56 29.80
N GLU A 301 -32.83 8.18 30.06
CA GLU A 301 -33.21 6.78 30.15
C GLU A 301 -32.96 6.04 28.84
N LYS A 302 -33.26 6.66 27.70
CA LYS A 302 -32.94 6.09 26.39
C LYS A 302 -31.44 5.98 26.15
N LEU A 303 -30.69 7.04 26.44
CA LEU A 303 -29.23 7.06 26.28
C LEU A 303 -28.52 6.01 27.14
N LYS A 304 -29.03 5.70 28.34
CA LYS A 304 -28.50 4.68 29.24
C LYS A 304 -28.76 3.24 28.78
N ASN A 305 -29.78 3.06 27.96
CA ASN A 305 -30.27 1.77 27.48
C ASN A 305 -30.00 1.56 25.98
N ILE A 306 -29.12 2.37 25.38
CA ILE A 306 -28.69 2.14 23.99
C ILE A 306 -28.07 0.75 23.87
N HIS A 307 -27.20 0.34 24.80
CA HIS A 307 -26.52 -0.96 24.76
C HIS A 307 -26.78 -1.78 26.02
N THR A 308 -26.85 -3.08 25.81
CA THR A 308 -26.90 -4.16 26.80
C THR A 308 -25.67 -5.05 26.65
N LEU A 309 -25.40 -5.93 27.62
CA LEU A 309 -24.23 -6.83 27.52
C LEU A 309 -24.32 -7.84 26.37
N ASP A 310 -25.53 -8.15 25.92
CA ASP A 310 -25.76 -9.05 24.78
C ASP A 310 -25.45 -8.38 23.43
N ASP A 311 -25.17 -7.08 23.44
CA ASP A 311 -24.73 -6.34 22.28
C ASP A 311 -23.22 -6.51 22.02
N PHE A 312 -22.45 -7.04 22.99
CA PHE A 312 -21.00 -7.20 22.90
C PHE A 312 -20.61 -8.60 22.42
N ILE A 313 -19.86 -8.63 21.31
CA ILE A 313 -19.35 -9.85 20.68
C ILE A 313 -17.83 -9.81 20.71
N PHE A 314 -17.22 -10.72 21.47
CA PHE A 314 -15.78 -10.83 21.64
C PHE A 314 -15.27 -12.07 20.91
N GLY A 315 -14.87 -11.89 19.65
CA GLY A 315 -14.47 -12.96 18.75
C GLY A 315 -15.60 -13.94 18.40
N PRO A 316 -15.26 -15.16 17.94
CA PRO A 316 -16.22 -16.24 17.73
C PRO A 316 -16.98 -16.58 19.02
N SER A 317 -18.25 -17.01 18.90
CA SER A 317 -19.04 -17.48 20.05
C SER A 317 -18.52 -18.84 20.56
N GLU A 318 -18.89 -19.22 21.78
CA GLU A 318 -18.51 -20.53 22.35
C GLU A 318 -18.94 -21.72 21.49
N LYS A 319 -19.95 -21.54 20.63
CA LYS A 319 -20.44 -22.55 19.69
C LYS A 319 -19.35 -22.98 18.70
N PHE A 320 -18.40 -22.09 18.37
CA PHE A 320 -17.24 -22.45 17.56
C PHE A 320 -16.26 -23.40 18.27
N LEU A 321 -16.41 -23.68 19.57
CA LEU A 321 -15.60 -24.70 20.26
C LEU A 321 -16.05 -26.13 19.95
N ASN A 322 -17.23 -26.32 19.36
CA ASN A 322 -17.67 -27.65 18.91
C ASN A 322 -17.01 -27.99 17.57
N GLU A 323 -15.82 -28.59 17.63
CA GLU A 323 -15.02 -28.97 16.46
C GLU A 323 -15.83 -29.80 15.45
N THR A 324 -16.58 -30.81 15.92
CA THR A 324 -17.43 -31.63 15.05
C THR A 324 -18.46 -30.80 14.29
N MET A 325 -19.10 -29.83 14.96
CA MET A 325 -20.08 -28.97 14.31
C MET A 325 -19.42 -27.97 13.36
N VAL A 326 -18.24 -27.45 13.69
CA VAL A 326 -17.46 -26.58 12.80
C VAL A 326 -17.06 -27.32 11.53
N ASP A 327 -16.53 -28.54 11.64
CA ASP A 327 -16.16 -29.37 10.49
C ASP A 327 -17.39 -29.78 9.67
N THR A 328 -18.50 -30.14 10.32
CA THR A 328 -19.78 -30.43 9.65
C THR A 328 -20.27 -29.22 8.86
N ALA A 329 -20.19 -28.02 9.44
CA ALA A 329 -20.59 -26.80 8.77
C ALA A 329 -19.65 -26.42 7.62
N LEU A 330 -18.34 -26.55 7.83
CA LEU A 330 -17.36 -26.27 6.78
C LEU A 330 -17.59 -27.19 5.57
N GLN A 331 -17.76 -28.49 5.80
CA GLN A 331 -18.08 -29.45 4.74
C GLN A 331 -19.40 -29.11 4.05
N PHE A 332 -20.45 -28.79 4.82
CA PHE A 332 -21.74 -28.38 4.28
C PHE A 332 -21.62 -27.15 3.38
N TYR A 333 -20.82 -26.14 3.77
CA TYR A 333 -20.61 -24.94 2.98
C TYR A 333 -19.85 -25.25 1.68
N GLN A 334 -18.86 -26.14 1.72
CA GLN A 334 -18.12 -26.57 0.53
C GLN A 334 -19.05 -27.31 -0.44
N ASP A 335 -19.87 -28.25 0.05
CA ASP A 335 -20.80 -29.01 -0.78
C ASP A 335 -21.91 -28.13 -1.36
N TYR A 336 -22.44 -27.20 -0.55
CA TYR A 336 -23.38 -26.19 -1.00
C TYR A 336 -22.77 -25.32 -2.11
N PHE A 337 -21.54 -24.83 -1.92
CA PHE A 337 -20.83 -24.03 -2.91
C PHE A 337 -20.64 -24.79 -4.22
N ARG A 338 -20.15 -26.04 -4.18
CA ARG A 338 -19.96 -26.87 -5.38
C ARG A 338 -21.27 -27.08 -6.14
N LYS A 339 -22.37 -27.33 -5.43
CA LYS A 339 -23.69 -27.55 -6.04
C LYS A 339 -24.29 -26.27 -6.64
N MET A 340 -24.10 -25.13 -5.97
CA MET A 340 -24.67 -23.86 -6.41
C MET A 340 -23.83 -23.12 -7.44
N ARG A 341 -22.53 -23.44 -7.55
CA ARG A 341 -21.60 -22.79 -8.47
C ARG A 341 -22.11 -22.74 -9.93
N PRO A 342 -22.54 -23.85 -10.58
CA PRO A 342 -23.01 -23.79 -11.96
C PRO A 342 -24.26 -22.90 -12.12
N PHE A 343 -25.20 -23.00 -11.18
CA PHE A 343 -26.42 -22.18 -11.19
C PHE A 343 -26.12 -20.69 -11.00
N MET A 344 -25.10 -20.36 -10.21
CA MET A 344 -24.67 -18.99 -9.99
C MET A 344 -23.99 -18.42 -11.24
N GLU A 345 -23.16 -19.19 -11.93
CA GLU A 345 -22.58 -18.78 -13.21
C GLU A 345 -23.68 -18.46 -14.23
N ASP A 346 -24.75 -19.26 -14.27
CA ASP A 346 -25.91 -19.01 -15.13
C ASP A 346 -26.72 -17.79 -14.71
N ILE A 347 -26.94 -17.58 -13.41
CA ILE A 347 -27.57 -16.37 -12.89
C ILE A 347 -26.76 -15.13 -13.27
N MET A 348 -25.44 -15.18 -13.13
CA MET A 348 -24.55 -14.05 -13.45
C MET A 348 -24.57 -13.72 -14.94
N LYS A 349 -24.56 -14.74 -15.81
CA LYS A 349 -24.77 -14.58 -17.25
C LYS A 349 -26.13 -13.94 -17.55
N SER A 350 -27.20 -14.37 -16.86
CA SER A 350 -28.55 -13.87 -17.06
C SER A 350 -28.75 -12.41 -16.63
N PHE A 351 -27.98 -11.93 -15.65
CA PHE A 351 -28.02 -10.54 -15.19
C PHE A 351 -27.19 -9.57 -16.04
N GLY A 352 -26.57 -10.04 -17.13
CA GLY A 352 -25.81 -9.19 -18.05
C GLY A 352 -24.51 -8.65 -17.45
N TYR A 353 -23.97 -9.31 -16.41
CA TYR A 353 -22.62 -9.03 -15.93
C TYR A 353 -21.63 -9.52 -16.98
N LEU A 354 -21.10 -8.59 -17.77
CA LEU A 354 -20.26 -8.88 -18.94
C LEU A 354 -18.88 -9.47 -18.57
N SER A 355 -18.49 -9.43 -17.29
CA SER A 355 -17.28 -10.09 -16.77
C SER A 355 -17.62 -10.88 -15.49
N VAL A 356 -17.99 -12.15 -15.66
CA VAL A 356 -18.25 -13.09 -14.53
C VAL A 356 -17.09 -13.12 -13.54
N ASN A 357 -15.86 -12.82 -13.97
CA ASN A 357 -14.64 -12.87 -13.15
C ASN A 357 -14.45 -11.65 -12.23
N GLU A 358 -14.89 -10.45 -12.59
CA GLU A 358 -14.59 -9.21 -11.85
C GLU A 358 -15.42 -9.08 -10.55
N CYS A 359 -16.55 -9.77 -10.48
CA CYS A 359 -17.50 -9.68 -9.37
C CYS A 359 -17.62 -10.95 -8.51
N LYS A 360 -16.88 -12.03 -8.81
CA LYS A 360 -16.89 -13.32 -8.09
C LYS A 360 -16.93 -13.21 -6.55
N PRO A 361 -16.12 -12.37 -5.89
CA PRO A 361 -16.10 -12.34 -4.43
C PRO A 361 -17.42 -11.83 -3.82
N VAL A 362 -18.06 -10.86 -4.45
CA VAL A 362 -19.38 -10.37 -3.99
C VAL A 362 -20.40 -11.51 -4.05
N TYR A 363 -20.36 -12.34 -5.09
CA TYR A 363 -21.27 -13.47 -5.23
C TYR A 363 -20.96 -14.60 -4.27
N TYR A 364 -19.68 -14.92 -4.05
CA TYR A 364 -19.29 -15.95 -3.10
C TYR A 364 -19.78 -15.61 -1.70
N ASP A 365 -19.77 -14.33 -1.30
CA ASP A 365 -20.35 -13.90 -0.01
C ASP A 365 -21.84 -14.24 0.03
N ARG A 366 -22.56 -14.02 -1.08
CA ARG A 366 -23.99 -14.30 -1.16
C ARG A 366 -24.29 -15.78 -1.10
N VAL A 367 -23.48 -16.61 -1.76
CA VAL A 367 -23.61 -18.08 -1.72
C VAL A 367 -23.42 -18.57 -0.28
N PHE A 368 -22.39 -18.10 0.42
CA PHE A 368 -22.15 -18.52 1.81
C PHE A 368 -23.16 -17.97 2.81
N ARG A 369 -23.84 -16.85 2.53
CA ARG A 369 -25.00 -16.40 3.31
C ARG A 369 -26.18 -17.38 3.18
N VAL A 370 -26.45 -17.87 1.97
CA VAL A 370 -27.50 -18.89 1.79
C VAL A 370 -27.09 -20.21 2.42
N ALA A 371 -25.82 -20.61 2.29
CA ALA A 371 -25.29 -21.78 2.98
C ALA A 371 -25.49 -21.70 4.50
N ASP A 372 -25.24 -20.53 5.12
CA ASP A 372 -25.50 -20.32 6.55
C ASP A 372 -26.98 -20.48 6.90
N ALA A 373 -27.88 -19.87 6.12
CA ALA A 373 -29.31 -20.01 6.33
C ALA A 373 -29.78 -21.48 6.18
N ALA A 374 -29.23 -22.20 5.19
CA ALA A 374 -29.53 -23.60 4.93
C ALA A 374 -29.00 -24.50 6.05
N PHE A 375 -27.78 -24.25 6.53
CA PHE A 375 -27.18 -24.97 7.64
C PHE A 375 -28.00 -24.80 8.92
N ARG A 376 -28.41 -23.57 9.24
CA ARG A 376 -29.30 -23.29 10.38
C ARG A 376 -30.62 -24.05 10.27
N LEU A 377 -31.21 -24.13 9.07
CA LEU A 377 -32.44 -24.89 8.83
C LEU A 377 -32.23 -26.40 9.04
N TYR A 378 -31.14 -26.97 8.53
CA TYR A 378 -30.91 -28.42 8.48
C TYR A 378 -30.44 -28.99 9.82
N TYR A 379 -29.58 -28.25 10.51
CA TYR A 379 -28.91 -28.72 11.73
C TYR A 379 -29.44 -28.05 13.00
N ARG A 380 -30.34 -27.06 12.88
CA ARG A 380 -30.83 -26.24 14.01
C ARG A 380 -29.69 -25.65 14.83
N TYR A 381 -28.60 -25.32 14.15
CA TYR A 381 -27.37 -24.84 14.75
C TYR A 381 -26.98 -23.50 14.13
N ASP A 382 -26.82 -22.49 14.97
CA ASP A 382 -26.48 -21.13 14.57
C ASP A 382 -25.18 -20.73 15.26
N PHE A 383 -24.11 -20.62 14.48
CA PHE A 383 -22.80 -20.15 14.95
C PHE A 383 -22.81 -18.69 15.43
N GLY A 384 -23.87 -17.94 15.10
CA GLY A 384 -24.01 -16.54 15.41
C GLY A 384 -23.14 -15.70 14.49
N HIS A 385 -23.13 -15.96 13.18
CA HIS A 385 -22.51 -15.05 12.23
C HIS A 385 -23.27 -13.72 12.29
N TYR A 386 -22.66 -12.69 12.90
CA TYR A 386 -23.28 -11.38 13.09
C TYR A 386 -23.12 -10.50 11.84
N GLY A 387 -24.09 -9.61 11.60
CA GLY A 387 -24.08 -8.72 10.44
C GLY A 387 -24.77 -9.24 9.18
N ASP A 388 -25.76 -10.12 9.31
CA ASP A 388 -26.66 -10.47 8.20
C ASP A 388 -27.26 -9.20 7.56
N LYS A 389 -27.47 -8.15 8.38
CA LYS A 389 -28.02 -6.86 7.94
C LYS A 389 -26.98 -5.82 7.55
N ALA A 390 -25.71 -5.99 7.92
CA ALA A 390 -24.67 -5.02 7.63
C ALA A 390 -23.80 -5.48 6.45
N PRO A 391 -23.71 -4.70 5.35
CA PRO A 391 -22.79 -5.02 4.26
C PRO A 391 -21.32 -5.11 4.72
N TYR A 392 -20.98 -4.51 5.88
CA TYR A 392 -19.61 -4.34 6.40
C TYR A 392 -19.23 -5.19 7.63
N SER A 393 -19.87 -6.34 7.92
CA SER A 393 -19.37 -7.21 8.99
C SER A 393 -17.94 -7.67 8.72
N LEU A 394 -17.02 -7.58 9.68
CA LEU A 394 -15.67 -8.14 9.54
C LEU A 394 -15.65 -9.61 9.99
N SER A 395 -14.67 -10.39 9.52
CA SER A 395 -14.39 -11.71 10.11
C SER A 395 -14.14 -11.57 11.61
N PHE A 396 -14.53 -12.57 12.41
CA PHE A 396 -14.16 -12.62 13.83
C PHE A 396 -12.64 -12.70 14.01
N PHE A 397 -11.90 -13.04 12.95
CA PHE A 397 -10.45 -13.12 12.95
C PHE A 397 -9.77 -11.89 12.31
N ALA A 398 -10.53 -10.83 12.02
CA ALA A 398 -9.96 -9.55 11.60
C ALA A 398 -9.35 -8.81 12.79
N ASN A 399 -8.22 -8.13 12.58
CA ASN A 399 -7.58 -7.30 13.60
C ASN A 399 -8.25 -5.92 13.72
N ASN A 400 -9.54 -5.89 14.07
CA ASN A 400 -10.31 -4.65 14.24
C ASN A 400 -11.44 -4.77 15.28
N ALA A 401 -12.03 -3.64 15.66
CA ALA A 401 -13.31 -3.53 16.37
C ALA A 401 -14.23 -2.57 15.61
N PHE A 402 -15.55 -2.74 15.73
CA PHE A 402 -16.50 -1.82 15.10
C PHE A 402 -17.89 -1.83 15.78
N ASN A 403 -18.57 -0.70 15.65
CA ASN A 403 -19.97 -0.52 16.01
C ASN A 403 -20.89 -0.78 14.80
N ASN A 404 -21.58 -1.92 14.82
CA ASN A 404 -22.63 -2.22 13.86
C ASN A 404 -23.93 -1.49 14.26
N ASN A 405 -24.05 -0.26 13.78
CA ASN A 405 -25.19 0.60 14.05
C ASN A 405 -26.56 0.05 13.57
N LEU A 406 -26.56 -0.89 12.60
CA LEU A 406 -27.81 -1.44 12.05
C LEU A 406 -28.45 -2.45 13.00
N GLU A 407 -27.61 -3.28 13.63
CA GLU A 407 -28.00 -4.33 14.58
C GLU A 407 -27.81 -3.90 16.04
N ASN A 408 -27.25 -2.71 16.25
CA ASN A 408 -26.84 -2.21 17.56
C ASN A 408 -25.91 -3.20 18.28
N LYS A 409 -24.93 -3.73 17.53
CA LYS A 409 -23.94 -4.70 18.03
C LYS A 409 -22.55 -4.11 18.01
N LEU A 410 -21.75 -4.46 19.02
CA LEU A 410 -20.36 -4.04 19.18
C LEU A 410 -19.49 -5.28 19.00
N VAL A 411 -18.73 -5.31 17.91
CA VAL A 411 -17.97 -6.50 17.51
C VAL A 411 -16.47 -6.24 17.69
N PHE A 412 -15.80 -7.15 18.38
CA PHE A 412 -14.36 -7.11 18.64
C PHE A 412 -13.72 -8.37 18.08
N GLY A 413 -12.87 -8.22 17.05
CA GLY A 413 -12.16 -9.35 16.45
C GLY A 413 -11.21 -10.03 17.44
N TYR A 414 -11.05 -11.34 17.32
CA TYR A 414 -10.23 -12.16 18.21
C TYR A 414 -8.76 -11.71 18.29
N PRO A 415 -8.06 -11.38 17.17
CA PRO A 415 -6.70 -10.82 17.25
C PRO A 415 -6.62 -9.52 18.06
N TYR A 416 -7.73 -8.78 18.12
CA TYR A 416 -7.83 -7.51 18.83
C TYR A 416 -7.93 -7.69 20.34
N ILE A 417 -8.44 -8.85 20.80
CA ILE A 417 -8.66 -9.18 22.23
C ILE A 417 -7.70 -10.24 22.77
N PHE A 418 -6.95 -10.94 21.91
CA PHE A 418 -6.07 -12.02 22.31
C PHE A 418 -5.06 -11.58 23.38
N GLY A 419 -4.96 -12.36 24.47
CA GLY A 419 -3.97 -12.19 25.54
C GLY A 419 -4.23 -11.06 26.53
N TYR A 420 -5.36 -10.34 26.43
CA TYR A 420 -5.75 -9.29 27.40
C TYR A 420 -6.30 -9.83 28.73
N HIS A 421 -5.69 -10.90 29.24
CA HIS A 421 -6.06 -11.49 30.52
C HIS A 421 -5.47 -10.67 31.68
N ARG A 422 -6.24 -10.50 32.76
CA ARG A 422 -5.79 -9.88 34.03
C ARG A 422 -4.52 -10.49 34.61
N ARG A 423 -4.23 -11.77 34.33
CA ARG A 423 -3.00 -12.44 34.81
C ARG A 423 -1.72 -11.89 34.19
N HIS A 424 -1.79 -11.20 33.05
CA HIS A 424 -0.61 -10.77 32.29
C HIS A 424 -0.38 -9.25 32.32
N HIS A 425 -1.39 -8.47 32.72
CA HIS A 425 -1.35 -7.01 32.62
C HIS A 425 -1.93 -6.33 33.85
N THR A 426 -1.43 -5.13 34.14
CA THR A 426 -2.02 -4.31 35.20
C THR A 426 -3.42 -3.85 34.78
N LEU A 427 -4.30 -3.65 35.76
CA LEU A 427 -5.66 -3.18 35.53
C LEU A 427 -5.69 -1.87 34.74
N GLY A 428 -4.80 -0.95 35.08
CA GLY A 428 -4.64 0.30 34.35
C GLY A 428 -4.31 0.08 32.88
N TYR A 429 -3.36 -0.82 32.58
CA TYR A 429 -3.03 -1.14 31.18
C TYR A 429 -4.22 -1.72 30.43
N LEU A 430 -4.93 -2.69 31.01
CA LEU A 430 -6.10 -3.32 30.38
C LEU A 430 -7.20 -2.31 30.04
N TYR A 431 -7.57 -1.48 31.01
CA TYR A 431 -8.59 -0.45 30.79
C TYR A 431 -8.11 0.65 29.84
N GLY A 432 -6.83 0.99 29.86
CA GLY A 432 -6.23 1.95 28.93
C GLY A 432 -6.11 1.44 27.50
N SER A 433 -5.94 0.14 27.32
CA SER A 433 -5.82 -0.50 26.00
C SER A 433 -7.19 -0.99 25.52
N ILE A 434 -7.53 -2.26 25.75
CA ILE A 434 -8.78 -2.85 25.26
C ILE A 434 -10.03 -2.20 25.86
N GLY A 435 -9.98 -1.75 27.13
CA GLY A 435 -11.10 -1.02 27.73
C GLY A 435 -11.44 0.27 27.00
N ARG A 436 -10.42 1.04 26.59
CA ARG A 436 -10.61 2.27 25.80
C ARG A 436 -11.22 1.97 24.44
N VAL A 437 -10.85 0.86 23.80
CA VAL A 437 -11.49 0.43 22.54
C VAL A 437 -12.96 0.10 22.80
N ILE A 438 -13.28 -0.70 23.82
CA ILE A 438 -14.68 -1.03 24.16
C ILE A 438 -15.50 0.24 24.37
N ALA A 439 -14.96 1.20 25.12
CA ALA A 439 -15.61 2.50 25.32
C ALA A 439 -15.74 3.31 24.02
N HIS A 440 -14.70 3.31 23.16
CA HIS A 440 -14.71 3.99 21.87
C HIS A 440 -15.86 3.48 20.99
N GLU A 441 -16.01 2.16 20.86
CA GLU A 441 -17.10 1.57 20.09
C GLU A 441 -18.47 1.91 20.66
N ILE A 442 -18.64 1.93 21.98
CA ILE A 442 -19.89 2.37 22.62
C ILE A 442 -20.21 3.83 22.23
N PHE A 443 -19.21 4.72 22.23
CA PHE A 443 -19.42 6.14 21.95
C PHE A 443 -19.78 6.46 20.49
N HIS A 444 -19.51 5.57 19.53
CA HIS A 444 -20.07 5.72 18.18
C HIS A 444 -21.60 5.78 18.18
N SER A 445 -22.27 5.14 19.15
CA SER A 445 -23.74 5.18 19.25
C SER A 445 -24.30 6.49 19.79
N TYR A 446 -23.44 7.36 20.30
CA TYR A 446 -23.79 8.69 20.81
C TYR A 446 -23.31 9.80 19.86
N GLY A 447 -22.81 9.44 18.67
CA GLY A 447 -21.88 10.21 17.85
C GLY A 447 -22.32 11.58 17.31
N VAL A 448 -21.44 12.16 16.49
CA VAL A 448 -21.54 13.53 15.97
C VAL A 448 -22.67 13.70 14.95
N ARG A 449 -22.92 12.66 14.14
CA ARG A 449 -23.89 12.70 13.04
C ARG A 449 -25.26 12.17 13.47
N ARG A 450 -25.30 11.19 14.38
CA ARG A 450 -26.53 10.53 14.85
C ARG A 450 -26.32 9.91 16.23
N ILE A 451 -27.44 9.77 16.95
CA ILE A 451 -27.54 8.96 18.18
C ILE A 451 -28.43 7.75 17.85
N LEU A 452 -28.01 6.54 18.21
CA LEU A 452 -28.71 5.29 17.84
C LEU A 452 -29.94 4.97 18.71
N THR A 453 -30.72 5.98 19.07
CA THR A 453 -32.02 5.78 19.72
C THR A 453 -32.97 6.87 19.29
N ASP A 454 -34.25 6.52 19.12
CA ASP A 454 -35.27 7.48 18.73
C ASP A 454 -35.71 8.37 19.89
N GLY A 455 -36.23 9.55 19.56
CA GLY A 455 -36.81 10.48 20.52
C GLY A 455 -35.82 10.99 21.57
N VAL A 456 -34.59 11.23 21.15
CA VAL A 456 -33.55 12.03 21.84
C VAL A 456 -33.23 13.31 21.06
N LYS A 457 -34.21 13.80 20.28
CA LYS A 457 -34.07 15.01 19.47
C LYS A 457 -33.71 16.24 20.32
N ASP A 458 -34.23 16.31 21.54
CA ASP A 458 -33.88 17.32 22.54
C ASP A 458 -32.38 17.32 22.90
N VAL A 459 -31.70 16.18 22.78
CA VAL A 459 -30.26 16.07 22.99
C VAL A 459 -29.50 16.62 21.81
N PHE A 460 -29.86 16.18 20.60
CA PHE A 460 -29.19 16.59 19.37
C PHE A 460 -29.38 18.08 19.10
N ASP A 461 -30.57 18.64 19.32
CA ASP A 461 -30.87 20.05 19.10
C ASP A 461 -30.35 20.95 20.26
N ASN A 462 -29.84 20.36 21.34
CA ASN A 462 -29.36 21.13 22.49
C ASN A 462 -28.12 21.94 22.13
N ARG A 463 -28.12 23.23 22.50
CA ARG A 463 -26.99 24.14 22.26
C ARG A 463 -25.69 23.67 22.93
N ILE A 464 -25.77 23.03 24.11
CA ILE A 464 -24.60 22.52 24.82
C ILE A 464 -23.99 21.35 24.06
N TYR A 465 -24.82 20.42 23.58
CA TYR A 465 -24.36 19.30 22.76
C TYR A 465 -23.71 19.79 21.47
N GLN A 466 -24.41 20.65 20.71
CA GLN A 466 -23.90 21.22 19.45
C GLN A 466 -22.64 22.05 19.63
N SER A 467 -22.52 22.77 20.74
CA SER A 467 -21.30 23.48 21.11
C SER A 467 -20.15 22.51 21.40
N GLY A 468 -20.41 21.44 22.15
CA GLY A 468 -19.44 20.37 22.39
C GLY A 468 -18.96 19.72 21.10
N ILE A 469 -19.86 19.39 20.18
CA ILE A 469 -19.54 18.84 18.86
C ILE A 469 -18.71 19.82 18.02
N SER A 470 -19.12 21.09 17.99
CA SER A 470 -18.39 22.14 17.26
C SER A 470 -16.99 22.35 17.84
N CYS A 471 -16.84 22.26 19.17
CA CYS A 471 -15.54 22.27 19.81
C CYS A 471 -14.68 21.09 19.32
N VAL A 472 -15.22 19.86 19.29
CA VAL A 472 -14.47 18.69 18.80
C VAL A 472 -14.01 18.88 17.34
N ARG A 473 -14.88 19.38 16.45
CA ARG A 473 -14.53 19.69 15.04
C ARG A 473 -13.36 20.66 14.97
N ASN A 474 -13.48 21.80 15.64
CA ASN A 474 -12.45 22.84 15.65
C ASN A 474 -11.15 22.34 16.29
N TYR A 475 -11.26 21.57 17.37
CA TYR A 475 -10.14 21.02 18.09
C TYR A 475 -9.32 20.07 17.22
N TYR A 476 -9.95 19.07 16.59
CA TYR A 476 -9.23 18.16 15.72
C TYR A 476 -8.75 18.83 14.42
N GLY A 477 -9.49 19.81 13.90
CA GLY A 477 -9.05 20.66 12.78
C GLY A 477 -7.82 21.51 13.11
N SER A 478 -7.56 21.80 14.39
CA SER A 478 -6.41 22.62 14.80
C SER A 478 -5.05 21.89 14.77
N PHE A 479 -5.03 20.55 14.61
CA PHE A 479 -3.79 19.77 14.60
C PHE A 479 -3.08 19.80 13.25
N ALA A 480 -2.69 21.01 12.85
CA ALA A 480 -1.93 21.22 11.63
C ALA A 480 -0.66 20.36 11.63
N HIS A 481 -0.50 19.59 10.57
CA HIS A 481 0.78 19.02 10.22
C HIS A 481 1.68 20.15 9.67
N PRO A 482 2.94 20.30 10.12
CA PRO A 482 3.83 21.35 9.61
C PRO A 482 3.97 21.41 8.08
N GLN A 483 3.74 20.29 7.39
CA GLN A 483 3.85 20.16 5.93
C GLN A 483 2.55 19.90 5.18
N PHE A 484 1.46 19.49 5.85
CA PHE A 484 0.21 19.09 5.17
C PHE A 484 -0.99 19.94 5.60
N GLY A 485 -0.74 21.00 6.37
CA GLY A 485 -1.78 21.87 6.88
C GLY A 485 -2.68 21.20 7.92
N ALA A 486 -3.81 21.86 8.17
CA ALA A 486 -4.85 21.39 9.08
C ALA A 486 -5.66 20.24 8.45
N PRO A 487 -6.00 19.18 9.21
CA PRO A 487 -6.98 18.21 8.72
C PRO A 487 -8.37 18.84 8.62
N ASN A 488 -9.24 18.21 7.84
CA ASN A 488 -10.67 18.53 7.88
C ASN A 488 -11.25 18.12 9.24
N GLY A 489 -11.43 19.09 10.15
CA GLY A 489 -11.97 18.85 11.49
C GLY A 489 -13.36 18.20 11.50
N THR A 490 -14.19 18.43 10.48
CA THR A 490 -15.50 17.79 10.33
C THR A 490 -15.37 16.30 10.01
N LEU A 491 -14.42 15.94 9.14
CA LEU A 491 -14.09 14.53 8.85
C LEU A 491 -13.60 13.81 10.10
N LYS A 492 -12.75 14.48 10.91
CA LYS A 492 -12.15 13.88 12.12
C LYS A 492 -13.07 13.79 13.33
N ALA A 493 -14.17 14.53 13.34
CA ALA A 493 -14.91 14.77 14.58
C ALA A 493 -15.59 13.53 15.14
N ASN A 494 -16.08 12.60 14.32
CA ASN A 494 -16.80 11.43 14.82
C ASN A 494 -15.88 10.48 15.60
N GLU A 495 -14.74 10.13 15.01
CA GLU A 495 -13.69 9.32 15.63
C GLU A 495 -13.06 10.04 16.83
N GLY A 496 -12.77 11.33 16.66
CA GLY A 496 -12.23 12.17 17.72
C GLY A 496 -13.17 12.33 18.92
N PHE A 497 -14.48 12.36 18.70
CA PHE A 497 -15.49 12.37 19.75
C PHE A 497 -15.48 11.06 20.53
N ALA A 498 -15.51 9.92 19.83
CA ALA A 498 -15.50 8.60 20.45
C ALA A 498 -14.23 8.41 21.29
N ASP A 499 -13.07 8.81 20.79
CA ASP A 499 -11.79 8.81 21.51
C ASP A 499 -11.81 9.61 22.81
N LEU A 500 -12.27 10.86 22.74
CA LEU A 500 -12.26 11.77 23.90
C LEU A 500 -13.21 11.30 25.00
N HIS A 501 -14.40 10.88 24.62
CA HIS A 501 -15.41 10.45 25.57
C HIS A 501 -15.09 9.07 26.14
N ALA A 502 -14.52 8.15 25.34
CA ALA A 502 -13.99 6.89 25.83
C ALA A 502 -12.93 7.11 26.90
N ALA A 503 -11.94 7.98 26.64
CA ALA A 503 -10.87 8.22 27.60
C ALA A 503 -11.38 8.85 28.91
N ARG A 504 -12.42 9.68 28.85
CA ARG A 504 -13.08 10.23 30.05
C ARG A 504 -13.84 9.18 30.83
N ALA A 505 -14.59 8.31 30.16
CA ALA A 505 -15.28 7.20 30.80
C ALA A 505 -14.26 6.27 31.49
N ILE A 506 -13.21 5.85 30.77
CA ILE A 506 -12.16 5.01 31.37
C ILE A 506 -11.51 5.69 32.57
N TYR A 507 -11.19 6.99 32.47
CA TYR A 507 -10.63 7.74 33.59
C TYR A 507 -11.59 7.82 34.78
N GLY A 508 -12.87 8.14 34.55
CA GLY A 508 -13.90 8.20 35.58
C GLY A 508 -14.08 6.84 36.27
N LEU A 509 -14.15 5.76 35.50
CA LEU A 509 -14.28 4.40 36.00
C LEU A 509 -13.12 4.02 36.92
N VAL A 510 -11.87 4.25 36.48
CA VAL A 510 -10.70 3.89 37.30
C VAL A 510 -10.55 4.78 38.53
N THR A 511 -11.07 6.02 38.52
CA THR A 511 -10.91 6.98 39.63
C THR A 511 -12.04 6.99 40.64
N ARG A 512 -13.26 6.58 40.25
CA ARG A 512 -14.40 6.43 41.17
C ARG A 512 -14.27 5.22 42.10
N GLY A 513 -13.26 4.37 41.91
CA GLY A 513 -12.94 3.29 42.84
C GLY A 513 -13.73 2.00 42.63
N ASN A 514 -14.69 1.97 41.69
CA ASN A 514 -15.50 0.79 41.34
C ASN A 514 -14.68 -0.45 40.93
N LEU A 515 -13.40 -0.25 40.58
CA LEU A 515 -12.48 -1.33 40.22
C LEU A 515 -11.62 -1.85 41.39
N MET A 516 -11.56 -1.12 42.51
CA MET A 516 -10.66 -1.42 43.64
C MET A 516 -11.25 -2.40 44.66
N ASP A 517 -12.58 -2.61 44.65
CA ASP A 517 -13.27 -3.54 45.56
C ASP A 517 -13.07 -5.02 45.18
N TYR A 518 -12.52 -5.32 44.00
CA TYR A 518 -12.48 -6.69 43.50
C TYR A 518 -11.35 -7.55 44.05
N ASN A 519 -10.38 -7.03 44.85
CA ASN A 519 -9.33 -7.90 45.42
C ASN A 519 -8.44 -7.34 46.56
N SER A 520 -8.73 -6.16 47.15
CA SER A 520 -7.81 -5.60 48.14
C SER A 520 -8.25 -5.85 49.58
N THR A 521 -7.98 -7.06 50.10
CA THR A 521 -7.97 -7.24 51.55
C THR A 521 -6.79 -6.55 52.23
N HIS A 522 -5.65 -6.24 51.57
CA HIS A 522 -4.42 -5.92 52.33
C HIS A 522 -3.47 -4.78 51.85
N GLN A 523 -3.84 -3.81 50.99
CA GLN A 523 -2.93 -2.67 50.71
C GLN A 523 -3.61 -1.29 50.53
N SER A 524 -2.92 -0.26 51.03
CA SER A 524 -3.35 1.16 51.08
C SER A 524 -3.93 1.68 49.74
N PRO A 525 -5.20 2.12 49.70
CA PRO A 525 -5.94 2.45 48.47
C PRO A 525 -5.34 3.57 47.60
N ILE A 526 -4.66 4.55 48.21
CA ILE A 526 -4.27 5.81 47.54
C ILE A 526 -3.00 5.66 46.69
N ARG A 527 -2.02 4.83 47.09
CA ARG A 527 -0.80 4.64 46.28
C ARG A 527 -1.09 3.87 44.98
N ASN A 528 -2.18 3.09 44.96
CA ASN A 528 -2.54 2.28 43.80
C ASN A 528 -3.21 3.12 42.70
N ILE A 529 -4.04 4.12 43.03
CA ILE A 529 -4.78 4.90 42.03
C ILE A 529 -3.86 5.61 41.01
N HIS A 530 -2.74 6.18 41.46
CA HIS A 530 -1.76 6.83 40.58
C HIS A 530 -1.04 5.83 39.68
N ALA A 531 -0.82 4.60 40.13
CA ALA A 531 -0.22 3.54 39.33
C ALA A 531 -1.22 3.04 38.27
N VAL A 532 -2.48 2.84 38.66
CA VAL A 532 -3.57 2.46 37.76
C VAL A 532 -3.78 3.54 36.69
N VAL A 533 -3.92 4.81 37.06
CA VAL A 533 -4.12 5.91 36.09
C VAL A 533 -2.91 6.08 35.16
N ARG A 534 -1.67 5.91 35.65
CA ARG A 534 -0.49 5.87 34.76
C ARG A 534 -0.53 4.66 33.82
N GLY A 535 -0.98 3.51 34.31
CA GLY A 535 -1.23 2.32 33.51
C GLY A 535 -2.26 2.56 32.42
N VAL A 536 -3.31 3.34 32.69
CA VAL A 536 -4.32 3.74 31.69
C VAL A 536 -3.68 4.53 30.56
N PHE A 537 -2.95 5.61 30.87
CA PHE A 537 -2.28 6.40 29.83
C PHE A 537 -1.26 5.58 29.04
N TYR A 538 -0.50 4.72 29.71
CA TYR A 538 0.44 3.80 29.06
C TYR A 538 -0.27 2.78 28.16
N GLY A 539 -1.41 2.24 28.60
CA GLY A 539 -2.24 1.34 27.81
C GLY A 539 -2.82 2.01 26.56
N MET A 540 -3.30 3.26 26.70
CA MET A 540 -3.85 4.04 25.58
C MET A 540 -2.79 4.27 24.49
N ALA A 541 -1.63 4.78 24.88
CA ALA A 541 -0.54 5.00 23.92
C ALA A 541 0.08 3.70 23.39
N GLY A 542 0.22 2.69 24.26
CA GLY A 542 0.77 1.38 23.89
C GLY A 542 -0.07 0.66 22.83
N PHE A 543 -1.39 0.84 22.86
CA PHE A 543 -2.31 0.22 21.93
C PHE A 543 -2.09 0.66 20.48
N ASP A 544 -1.79 1.95 20.27
CA ASP A 544 -1.65 2.58 18.95
C ASP A 544 -0.19 2.64 18.45
N CYS A 545 0.75 1.95 19.12
CA CYS A 545 2.17 2.05 18.78
C CYS A 545 2.52 1.59 17.35
N ASP A 546 1.91 0.53 16.85
CA ASP A 546 2.18 0.05 15.49
C ASP A 546 1.78 1.11 14.45
N ALA A 547 0.58 1.67 14.60
CA ALA A 547 0.08 2.71 13.69
C ALA A 547 0.90 4.00 13.83
N TYR A 548 1.27 4.38 15.05
CA TYR A 548 2.15 5.52 15.33
C TYR A 548 3.51 5.39 14.64
N LEU A 549 4.18 4.24 14.83
CA LEU A 549 5.50 3.99 14.24
C LEU A 549 5.41 3.91 12.71
N ASN A 550 4.34 3.31 12.19
CA ASN A 550 4.10 3.21 10.75
C ASN A 550 3.87 4.57 10.08
N GLU A 551 3.07 5.45 10.68
CA GLU A 551 2.87 6.82 10.20
C GLU A 551 4.16 7.64 10.30
N ARG A 552 4.85 7.57 11.43
CA ARG A 552 6.10 8.31 11.64
C ARG A 552 7.21 7.86 10.68
N ALA A 553 7.23 6.59 10.29
CA ALA A 553 8.14 6.04 9.30
C ALA A 553 7.64 6.20 7.85
N ASN A 554 6.43 6.74 7.61
CA ASN A 554 5.83 6.86 6.28
C ASN A 554 4.99 8.15 6.16
N PRO A 555 5.62 9.29 5.81
CA PRO A 555 4.94 10.59 5.74
C PRO A 555 3.74 10.64 4.79
N GLU A 556 3.72 9.84 3.73
CA GLU A 556 2.54 9.72 2.85
C GLU A 556 1.37 9.01 3.52
N LEU A 557 1.64 7.95 4.28
CA LEU A 557 0.60 7.32 5.09
C LEU A 557 0.11 8.31 6.15
N GLU A 558 1.01 9.09 6.75
CA GLU A 558 0.62 10.17 7.64
C GLU A 558 -0.23 11.24 6.90
N ARG A 559 0.11 11.60 5.65
CA ARG A 559 -0.66 12.52 4.79
C ARG A 559 -2.04 11.97 4.45
N ALA A 560 -2.13 10.72 3.98
CA ALA A 560 -3.38 10.05 3.67
C ALA A 560 -4.26 9.92 4.91
N ASN A 561 -3.68 9.53 6.04
CA ASN A 561 -4.37 9.47 7.32
C ASN A 561 -4.79 10.86 7.80
N LEU A 562 -4.06 11.92 7.45
CA LEU A 562 -4.45 13.28 7.79
C LEU A 562 -5.64 13.77 6.95
N LEU A 563 -5.58 13.57 5.64
CA LEU A 563 -6.50 14.20 4.69
C LEU A 563 -7.76 13.36 4.43
N ASN A 564 -7.63 12.03 4.37
CA ASN A 564 -8.66 11.17 3.76
C ASN A 564 -9.32 10.19 4.74
N ILE A 565 -8.61 9.74 5.79
CA ILE A 565 -9.15 8.76 6.74
C ILE A 565 -10.00 9.47 7.82
N PRO A 566 -11.16 8.97 8.27
CA PRO A 566 -11.95 9.63 9.32
C PRO A 566 -11.25 9.69 10.69
N HIS A 567 -10.36 8.74 10.98
CA HIS A 567 -9.58 8.73 12.22
C HIS A 567 -8.57 9.89 12.29
N PRO A 568 -8.36 10.50 13.46
CA PRO A 568 -7.19 11.35 13.68
C PRO A 568 -5.92 10.52 13.47
N ARG A 569 -4.91 11.09 12.79
CA ARG A 569 -3.63 10.40 12.56
C ARG A 569 -3.03 9.90 13.88
N SER A 570 -2.54 8.67 13.89
CA SER A 570 -1.96 7.98 15.05
C SER A 570 -0.83 8.78 15.71
N SER A 571 -0.07 9.56 14.92
CA SER A 571 1.01 10.43 15.41
C SER A 571 0.55 11.52 16.39
N ILE A 572 -0.75 11.89 16.33
CA ILE A 572 -1.33 12.93 17.20
C ILE A 572 -2.50 12.45 18.06
N ARG A 573 -3.16 11.34 17.69
CA ARG A 573 -4.41 10.84 18.28
C ARG A 573 -4.36 10.83 19.81
N MET A 574 -3.36 10.18 20.40
CA MET A 574 -3.26 10.07 21.87
C MET A 574 -2.88 11.38 22.55
N ASN A 575 -1.96 12.14 21.96
CA ASN A 575 -1.58 13.45 22.46
C ASN A 575 -2.78 14.43 22.46
N ALA A 576 -3.63 14.37 21.44
CA ALA A 576 -4.88 15.11 21.37
C ALA A 576 -5.86 14.70 22.49
N ILE A 577 -5.98 13.41 22.79
CA ILE A 577 -6.77 12.94 23.93
C ILE A 577 -6.22 13.48 25.25
N PHE A 578 -4.90 13.37 25.47
CA PHE A 578 -4.29 13.76 26.74
C PHE A 578 -4.38 15.25 27.03
N LYS A 579 -4.28 16.10 25.99
CA LYS A 579 -4.55 17.53 26.10
C LYS A 579 -5.96 17.86 26.58
N GLN A 580 -6.93 17.00 26.30
CA GLN A 580 -8.33 17.14 26.70
C GLN A 580 -8.64 16.53 28.07
N LEU A 581 -7.62 15.97 28.76
CA LEU A 581 -7.70 15.37 30.08
C LEU A 581 -6.79 16.12 31.06
N PRO A 582 -7.28 17.11 31.83
CA PRO A 582 -6.46 17.89 32.76
C PRO A 582 -5.69 17.05 33.79
N VAL A 583 -6.20 15.85 34.11
CA VAL A 583 -5.51 14.90 34.98
C VAL A 583 -4.18 14.41 34.39
N PHE A 584 -4.03 14.31 33.06
CA PHE A 584 -2.77 13.96 32.43
C PHE A 584 -1.70 15.01 32.76
N THR A 585 -2.00 16.30 32.53
CA THR A 585 -1.13 17.43 32.88
C THR A 585 -0.74 17.40 34.36
N LYS A 586 -1.69 17.15 35.26
CA LYS A 586 -1.42 17.03 36.70
C LYS A 586 -0.54 15.81 37.03
N MET A 587 -0.81 14.66 36.42
CA MET A 587 -0.13 13.39 36.68
C MET A 587 1.34 13.43 36.24
N PHE A 588 1.61 13.98 35.06
CA PHE A 588 2.95 14.07 34.48
C PHE A 588 3.64 15.41 34.72
N ARG A 589 3.00 16.31 35.46
CA ARG A 589 3.51 17.65 35.84
C ARG A 589 3.90 18.50 34.63
N CYS A 590 3.07 18.48 33.60
CA CYS A 590 3.29 19.29 32.41
C CYS A 590 3.05 20.77 32.72
N LYS A 591 3.94 21.62 32.25
CA LYS A 591 3.92 23.07 32.44
C LYS A 591 3.24 23.77 31.27
N PRO A 592 2.68 24.98 31.46
CA PRO A 592 2.25 25.82 30.35
C PRO A 592 3.37 25.94 29.30
N GLY A 593 3.04 25.73 28.03
CA GLY A 593 4.00 25.69 26.92
C GLY A 593 4.49 24.29 26.54
N ASP A 594 4.32 23.28 27.40
CA ASP A 594 4.58 21.89 27.02
C ASP A 594 3.59 21.45 25.94
N ALA A 595 4.06 20.65 24.98
CA ALA A 595 3.24 20.23 23.85
C ALA A 595 2.03 19.37 24.25
N ASN A 596 2.05 18.67 25.38
CA ASN A 596 0.91 17.95 25.99
C ASN A 596 0.37 18.63 27.26
N TYR A 597 0.63 19.94 27.42
CA TYR A 597 -0.11 20.73 28.39
C TYR A 597 -1.60 20.77 28.00
N ARG A 598 -2.48 20.81 29.01
CA ARG A 598 -3.94 20.82 28.81
C ARG A 598 -4.34 21.90 27.81
N ALA A 599 -5.31 21.60 26.95
CA ALA A 599 -5.89 22.60 26.07
C ALA A 599 -6.66 23.65 26.88
N ASP A 600 -6.68 24.89 26.38
CA ASP A 600 -7.43 25.98 27.00
C ASP A 600 -8.94 25.71 26.95
N ASN A 601 -9.41 25.16 25.83
CA ASN A 601 -10.79 24.76 25.61
C ASN A 601 -10.93 23.24 25.73
N LEU A 602 -11.64 22.79 26.77
CA LEU A 602 -11.96 21.38 26.96
C LEU A 602 -13.27 21.04 26.25
N CYS A 603 -13.18 20.32 25.14
CA CYS A 603 -14.34 19.92 24.34
C CYS A 603 -15.09 18.80 25.03
N ASN A 604 -16.31 19.04 25.51
CA ASN A 604 -17.13 18.03 26.17
C ASN A 604 -18.58 18.18 25.71
N ALA A 605 -19.08 17.17 24.99
CA ALA A 605 -20.49 17.12 24.59
C ALA A 605 -21.43 16.75 25.75
N PHE A 606 -20.89 16.17 26.82
CA PHE A 606 -21.62 15.75 28.02
C PHE A 606 -21.02 16.41 29.28
N PRO A 607 -21.04 17.75 29.39
CA PRO A 607 -20.49 18.43 30.55
C PRO A 607 -21.34 18.17 31.80
N THR A 608 -20.67 17.78 32.89
CA THR A 608 -21.26 17.64 34.22
C THR A 608 -21.09 18.95 34.99
N ILE A 609 -22.12 19.42 35.69
CA ILE A 609 -22.05 20.68 36.48
C ILE A 609 -21.20 20.56 37.75
N ARG A 610 -20.89 19.33 38.20
CA ARG A 610 -20.10 19.13 39.42
C ARG A 610 -18.70 19.76 39.26
N LYS A 611 -18.46 20.87 39.96
CA LYS A 611 -17.12 21.40 40.22
C LYS A 611 -16.31 20.27 40.85
N PRO A 612 -15.19 19.81 40.24
CA PRO A 612 -14.42 18.73 40.81
C PRO A 612 -13.92 19.14 42.19
N LYS A 613 -14.28 18.40 43.25
CA LYS A 613 -13.63 18.52 44.55
C LYS A 613 -12.16 18.14 44.35
N LEU A 614 -11.29 19.14 44.18
CA LEU A 614 -9.85 18.92 44.06
C LEU A 614 -9.36 18.25 45.34
N PHE A 615 -9.01 16.96 45.25
CA PHE A 615 -8.25 16.28 46.30
C PHE A 615 -6.92 17.03 46.53
N SER A 616 -6.79 17.66 47.70
CA SER A 616 -5.52 18.19 48.21
C SER A 616 -4.69 17.01 48.75
N PHE A 617 -3.46 16.86 48.25
CA PHE A 617 -2.56 15.78 48.66
C PHE A 617 -1.57 16.28 49.72
N PRO A 618 -1.38 15.56 50.85
CA PRO A 618 -0.39 15.90 51.85
C PRO A 618 1.02 15.43 51.42
N ASN A 619 2.01 16.34 51.51
CA ASN A 619 3.42 16.07 51.29
C ASN A 619 4.00 15.17 52.40
N ARG A 620 4.61 14.02 52.08
CA ARG A 620 5.52 13.32 53.02
C ARG A 620 6.70 12.63 52.32
N LYS A 621 7.90 12.92 52.85
CA LYS A 621 9.19 12.24 52.62
C LYS A 621 9.18 10.86 53.29
N VAL A 622 9.66 9.80 52.63
CA VAL A 622 10.02 8.53 53.29
C VAL A 622 11.28 7.92 52.66
N THR A 623 12.13 7.45 53.57
CA THR A 623 13.46 6.84 53.49
C THR A 623 13.47 5.38 53.02
N LEU A 624 14.62 4.96 52.53
CA LEU A 624 14.96 3.68 51.89
C LEU A 624 15.48 2.66 52.92
N LYS A 625 14.94 1.43 52.97
CA LYS A 625 15.63 0.19 53.41
C LYS A 625 14.87 -1.05 52.93
N ALA A 626 15.65 -2.08 52.58
CA ALA A 626 15.33 -3.51 52.41
C ALA A 626 15.42 -4.07 50.97
N ALA A 627 16.57 -4.68 50.68
CA ALA A 627 16.80 -5.63 49.60
C ALA A 627 17.73 -6.74 50.11
N VAL A 628 17.20 -7.92 50.41
CA VAL A 628 17.93 -9.22 50.48
C VAL A 628 16.87 -10.32 50.28
N MET A 629 17.20 -11.36 49.51
CA MET A 629 16.47 -12.63 49.26
C MET A 629 15.90 -12.81 47.84
N SER A 630 16.78 -12.98 46.84
CA SER A 630 16.41 -13.66 45.58
C SER A 630 17.65 -14.11 44.81
N GLY A 631 18.35 -15.15 45.29
CA GLY A 631 19.67 -15.53 44.77
C GLY A 631 19.95 -17.03 44.64
N LEU A 632 18.93 -17.90 44.56
CA LEU A 632 19.16 -19.35 44.61
C LEU A 632 18.46 -20.20 43.54
N LEU A 633 17.77 -19.60 42.55
CA LEU A 633 17.05 -20.37 41.52
C LEU A 633 17.67 -20.30 40.11
N THR A 634 18.76 -19.54 39.93
CA THR A 634 19.32 -19.24 38.60
C THR A 634 20.37 -20.26 38.13
N ILE A 635 20.78 -21.21 38.97
CA ILE A 635 21.94 -22.08 38.70
C ILE A 635 21.59 -23.38 37.96
N LEU A 636 20.30 -23.70 37.76
CA LEU A 636 19.90 -25.04 37.27
C LEU A 636 19.47 -25.15 35.80
N LEU A 637 19.57 -24.09 34.98
CA LEU A 637 18.99 -24.09 33.62
C LEU A 637 19.99 -23.86 32.46
N LEU A 638 21.30 -24.02 32.67
CA LEU A 638 22.33 -23.63 31.69
C LEU A 638 23.13 -24.79 31.06
N SER A 639 22.61 -26.03 31.05
CA SER A 639 23.40 -27.20 30.62
C SER A 639 22.85 -28.04 29.46
N THR A 640 21.99 -27.52 28.57
CA THR A 640 21.46 -28.30 27.41
C THR A 640 21.41 -27.54 26.09
N ALA A 641 22.51 -26.91 25.67
CA ALA A 641 22.59 -26.32 24.32
C ALA A 641 24.03 -26.28 23.77
N ILE A 642 24.67 -27.44 23.63
CA ILE A 642 25.83 -27.63 22.74
C ILE A 642 25.72 -29.01 22.10
N ALA A 643 25.10 -29.10 20.92
CA ALA A 643 25.31 -30.16 19.93
C ALA A 643 24.55 -29.79 18.65
N PHE A 644 25.31 -29.59 17.57
CA PHE A 644 25.00 -29.75 16.13
C PHE A 644 25.58 -28.58 15.31
N GLY A 645 26.66 -28.90 14.60
CA GLY A 645 27.22 -28.09 13.51
C GLY A 645 27.14 -28.89 12.20
N PHE A 646 27.06 -28.18 11.07
CA PHE A 646 27.37 -28.71 9.73
C PHE A 646 27.74 -27.57 8.76
N ASN A 647 28.84 -27.83 8.03
CA ASN A 647 29.32 -27.40 6.71
C ASN A 647 29.57 -25.91 6.36
N SER A 648 30.87 -25.61 6.18
CA SER A 648 31.48 -24.41 5.62
C SER A 648 32.17 -24.73 4.28
N GLU A 649 31.63 -24.25 3.16
CA GLU A 649 32.35 -24.19 1.88
C GLU A 649 31.86 -23.02 0.99
N LEU A 650 31.38 -21.94 1.62
CA LEU A 650 30.92 -20.70 0.95
C LEU A 650 31.51 -19.42 1.58
N ASP A 651 32.51 -19.56 2.47
CA ASP A 651 33.06 -18.45 3.27
C ASP A 651 34.06 -17.54 2.54
N PHE A 652 34.24 -17.69 1.22
CA PHE A 652 35.22 -16.90 0.45
C PHE A 652 34.69 -15.58 -0.14
N LEU A 653 33.43 -15.20 0.13
CA LEU A 653 32.83 -13.94 -0.38
C LEU A 653 32.25 -13.01 0.71
N ASP A 654 32.34 -13.39 2.00
CA ASP A 654 31.87 -12.58 3.14
C ASP A 654 33.02 -11.94 3.94
N GLU A 655 34.26 -12.09 3.49
CA GLU A 655 35.40 -11.31 4.00
C GLU A 655 35.30 -9.85 3.53
N GLY A 656 34.66 -9.02 4.34
CA GLY A 656 35.11 -7.63 4.52
C GLY A 656 34.37 -6.55 3.74
N LEU A 657 33.06 -6.42 3.92
CA LEU A 657 32.48 -5.07 4.01
C LEU A 657 32.87 -4.47 5.37
N ALA A 658 34.16 -4.12 5.52
CA ALA A 658 34.58 -3.24 6.60
C ALA A 658 33.66 -2.00 6.55
N PRO A 659 33.11 -1.52 7.68
CA PRO A 659 32.24 -0.36 7.69
C PRO A 659 32.99 0.79 7.01
N TRP A 660 32.53 1.17 5.82
CA TRP A 660 33.14 2.22 5.02
C TRP A 660 33.32 3.46 5.90
N ASP A 661 34.57 3.85 6.22
CA ASP A 661 34.80 5.14 6.85
C ASP A 661 34.53 6.19 5.79
N THR A 662 33.27 6.65 5.77
CA THR A 662 32.76 7.66 4.85
C THR A 662 33.63 8.93 4.82
N ARG A 663 34.48 9.14 5.83
CA ARG A 663 35.39 10.28 5.90
C ARG A 663 36.55 10.22 4.90
N ASP A 664 37.05 9.04 4.52
CA ASP A 664 38.22 8.91 3.63
C ASP A 664 37.86 9.05 2.13
N ILE A 665 36.58 8.84 1.80
CA ILE A 665 36.07 8.88 0.42
C ILE A 665 35.52 10.28 0.05
N LEU A 666 35.14 11.11 1.03
CA LEU A 666 34.34 12.31 0.77
C LEU A 666 35.09 13.65 0.74
N TYR A 667 36.40 13.72 1.06
CA TYR A 667 37.08 15.02 1.26
C TYR A 667 38.52 15.12 0.75
N SER A 668 38.74 15.03 -0.56
CA SER A 668 40.02 15.51 -1.10
C SER A 668 39.88 15.98 -2.53
N GLY A 669 40.18 17.24 -2.76
CA GLY A 669 40.16 17.89 -4.07
C GLY A 669 40.36 19.41 -3.92
N PRO A 670 40.43 20.15 -5.03
CA PRO A 670 40.42 21.62 -5.02
C PRO A 670 39.12 22.17 -4.41
N ASP A 671 39.10 23.45 -4.04
CA ASP A 671 37.95 24.09 -3.40
C ASP A 671 36.62 23.79 -4.15
N PRO A 672 35.56 23.28 -3.48
CA PRO A 672 34.26 23.05 -4.11
C PRO A 672 33.63 24.34 -4.69
N CYS A 673 34.07 25.51 -4.25
CA CYS A 673 33.70 26.81 -4.83
C CYS A 673 34.33 27.06 -6.21
N ASP A 674 35.40 26.34 -6.59
CA ASP A 674 35.98 26.41 -7.95
C ASP A 674 35.32 25.38 -8.90
N ASP A 675 35.37 24.10 -8.56
CA ASP A 675 34.78 23.05 -9.40
C ASP A 675 34.37 21.83 -8.55
N VAL A 676 33.06 21.69 -8.30
CA VAL A 676 32.52 20.62 -7.45
C VAL A 676 32.66 19.25 -8.11
N SER A 677 32.52 19.18 -9.44
CA SER A 677 32.71 17.94 -10.19
C SER A 677 34.15 17.50 -10.06
N LYS A 678 35.11 18.42 -10.22
CA LYS A 678 36.54 18.11 -9.98
C LYS A 678 36.80 17.71 -8.53
N PHE A 679 36.22 18.42 -7.56
CA PHE A 679 36.37 18.12 -6.14
C PHE A 679 35.94 16.68 -5.82
N VAL A 680 34.74 16.27 -6.26
CA VAL A 680 34.17 14.95 -5.96
C VAL A 680 34.75 13.85 -6.84
N CYS A 681 35.00 14.11 -8.12
CA CYS A 681 35.41 13.10 -9.10
C CYS A 681 36.93 12.96 -9.26
N SER A 682 37.74 13.77 -8.56
CA SER A 682 39.20 13.58 -8.51
C SER A 682 39.60 12.25 -7.85
N LYS A 683 38.72 11.73 -6.98
CA LYS A 683 38.72 10.34 -6.54
C LYS A 683 37.52 9.62 -7.16
N GLN A 684 37.61 8.30 -7.19
CA GLN A 684 36.46 7.48 -7.55
C GLN A 684 35.34 7.67 -6.51
N SER A 685 34.22 8.24 -6.95
CA SER A 685 33.07 8.51 -6.10
C SER A 685 32.44 7.22 -5.58
N LEU A 686 31.72 7.29 -4.45
CA LEU A 686 31.06 6.11 -3.90
C LEU A 686 29.99 5.55 -4.85
N SER A 687 29.26 6.40 -5.57
CA SER A 687 28.30 5.98 -6.60
C SER A 687 28.96 5.11 -7.68
N VAL A 688 30.07 5.58 -8.26
CA VAL A 688 30.85 4.85 -9.27
C VAL A 688 31.43 3.55 -8.68
N LYS A 689 31.91 3.57 -7.44
CA LYS A 689 32.39 2.36 -6.76
C LYS A 689 31.30 1.30 -6.60
N LEU A 690 30.09 1.70 -6.20
CA LEU A 690 28.97 0.77 -6.04
C LEU A 690 28.54 0.18 -7.39
N GLN A 691 28.50 1.00 -8.45
CA GLN A 691 28.22 0.54 -9.82
C GLN A 691 29.29 -0.44 -10.31
N GLU A 692 30.58 -0.10 -10.14
CA GLU A 692 31.68 -0.98 -10.51
C GLU A 692 31.72 -2.26 -9.68
N GLU A 693 31.40 -2.21 -8.38
CA GLU A 693 31.32 -3.39 -7.53
C GLU A 693 30.22 -4.34 -8.04
N TYR A 694 29.04 -3.80 -8.35
CA TYR A 694 27.96 -4.58 -8.93
C TYR A 694 28.38 -5.20 -10.27
N GLN A 695 28.98 -4.42 -11.17
CA GLN A 695 29.43 -4.91 -12.47
C GLN A 695 30.53 -5.98 -12.33
N LYS A 696 31.52 -5.77 -11.45
CA LYS A 696 32.58 -6.76 -11.17
C LYS A 696 32.00 -8.08 -10.65
N ARG A 697 30.96 -8.04 -9.80
CA ARG A 697 30.26 -9.25 -9.34
C ARG A 697 29.57 -9.95 -10.50
N ILE A 698 28.88 -9.23 -11.38
CA ILE A 698 28.25 -9.80 -12.58
C ILE A 698 29.31 -10.41 -13.50
N ASP A 699 30.35 -9.67 -13.86
CA ASP A 699 31.42 -10.16 -14.74
C ASP A 699 32.09 -11.40 -14.17
N TYR A 700 32.33 -11.45 -12.85
CA TYR A 700 32.90 -12.62 -12.18
C TYR A 700 31.98 -13.83 -12.28
N ILE A 701 30.67 -13.65 -12.01
CA ILE A 701 29.67 -14.72 -12.09
C ILE A 701 29.53 -15.25 -13.53
N PHE A 702 29.67 -14.38 -14.52
CA PHE A 702 29.50 -14.72 -15.94
C PHE A 702 30.79 -15.15 -16.65
N LYS A 703 31.96 -15.04 -16.00
CA LYS A 703 33.27 -15.32 -16.61
C LYS A 703 33.35 -16.70 -17.27
N ASP A 704 32.79 -17.71 -16.62
CA ASP A 704 32.83 -19.11 -17.06
C ASP A 704 31.44 -19.65 -17.45
N TYR A 705 30.48 -18.76 -17.72
CA TYR A 705 29.11 -19.15 -18.06
C TYR A 705 29.08 -19.83 -19.46
N PRO A 706 28.63 -21.10 -19.55
CA PRO A 706 28.57 -21.81 -20.84
C PRO A 706 27.43 -21.27 -21.69
N LEU A 707 27.74 -20.76 -22.89
CA LEU A 707 26.72 -20.24 -23.80
C LEU A 707 25.98 -21.38 -24.47
N ASP A 708 24.66 -21.39 -24.33
CA ASP A 708 23.81 -22.18 -25.20
C ASP A 708 23.84 -21.64 -26.65
N ASP A 709 23.34 -22.43 -27.58
CA ASP A 709 23.29 -22.10 -29.01
C ASP A 709 22.53 -20.80 -29.31
N VAL A 710 21.44 -20.52 -28.58
CA VAL A 710 20.65 -19.29 -28.74
C VAL A 710 21.41 -18.10 -28.19
N THR A 711 21.90 -18.17 -26.95
CA THR A 711 22.70 -17.07 -26.34
C THR A 711 23.92 -16.74 -27.19
N LYS A 712 24.62 -17.75 -27.71
CA LYS A 712 25.78 -17.56 -28.58
C LYS A 712 25.40 -16.84 -29.88
N GLU A 713 24.34 -17.29 -30.56
CA GLU A 713 23.88 -16.65 -31.79
C GLU A 713 23.47 -15.18 -31.58
N LEU A 714 22.79 -14.87 -30.47
CA LEU A 714 22.40 -13.50 -30.16
C LEU A 714 23.61 -12.63 -29.88
N TYR A 715 24.61 -13.14 -29.16
CA TYR A 715 25.86 -12.42 -28.92
C TYR A 715 26.63 -12.16 -30.22
N ASP A 716 26.79 -13.19 -31.06
CA ASP A 716 27.46 -13.06 -32.36
C ASP A 716 26.71 -12.04 -33.24
N SER A 717 25.37 -12.06 -33.24
CA SER A 717 24.55 -11.10 -34.01
C SER A 717 24.65 -9.66 -33.49
N LEU A 718 24.73 -9.47 -32.18
CA LEU A 718 24.94 -8.14 -31.57
C LEU A 718 26.31 -7.58 -31.94
N LYS A 719 27.34 -8.43 -31.91
CA LYS A 719 28.70 -8.06 -32.28
C LYS A 719 28.82 -7.71 -33.77
N ASP A 720 28.22 -8.52 -34.65
CA ASP A 720 28.17 -8.24 -36.08
C ASP A 720 27.42 -6.92 -36.35
N ALA A 721 26.33 -6.66 -35.63
CA ALA A 721 25.59 -5.41 -35.73
C ALA A 721 26.41 -4.19 -35.28
N GLU A 722 27.22 -4.30 -34.23
CA GLU A 722 28.11 -3.19 -33.82
C GLU A 722 29.08 -2.80 -34.94
N ASP A 723 29.57 -3.77 -35.72
CA ASP A 723 30.46 -3.52 -36.86
C ASP A 723 29.72 -2.99 -38.11
N GLU A 724 28.44 -3.38 -38.32
CA GLU A 724 27.66 -3.12 -39.54
C GLU A 724 26.59 -2.00 -39.42
N THR A 725 26.28 -1.51 -38.22
CA THR A 725 25.12 -0.63 -37.89
C THR A 725 25.06 0.72 -38.60
N LYS A 726 26.04 1.06 -39.44
CA LYS A 726 25.92 2.19 -40.36
C LYS A 726 24.82 2.00 -41.43
N ASN A 727 24.34 0.76 -41.67
CA ASN A 727 23.59 0.46 -42.89
C ASN A 727 22.23 -0.24 -42.76
N CYS A 728 21.69 -0.51 -41.56
CA CYS A 728 20.32 -1.05 -41.44
C CYS A 728 19.28 0.05 -41.72
N ASN A 729 19.16 0.46 -43.00
CA ASN A 729 18.16 1.38 -43.50
C ASN A 729 17.08 0.58 -44.22
N TRP A 730 16.40 -0.30 -43.46
CA TRP A 730 15.30 -1.09 -44.00
C TRP A 730 14.04 -0.23 -44.07
N ASN A 731 13.62 0.11 -45.29
CA ASN A 731 12.32 0.71 -45.55
C ASN A 731 11.39 -0.40 -46.06
N PRO A 732 10.39 -0.84 -45.28
CA PRO A 732 9.57 -1.99 -45.67
C PRO A 732 8.79 -1.67 -46.94
N VAL A 733 9.12 -2.35 -48.05
CA VAL A 733 8.35 -2.20 -49.29
C VAL A 733 7.03 -2.94 -49.12
N VAL A 734 5.98 -2.17 -48.89
CA VAL A 734 4.66 -2.76 -48.68
C VAL A 734 4.08 -3.06 -50.04
N GLN A 735 3.94 -4.36 -50.32
CA GLN A 735 3.29 -4.81 -51.54
C GLN A 735 1.83 -4.39 -51.52
N GLU A 736 1.43 -3.50 -52.44
CA GLU A 736 0.05 -3.10 -52.63
C GLU A 736 -0.81 -4.32 -52.98
N GLY A 737 -1.71 -4.75 -52.08
CA GLY A 737 -2.57 -5.90 -52.32
C GLY A 737 -3.40 -6.37 -51.11
N ARG A 738 -4.28 -7.36 -51.35
CA ARG A 738 -5.18 -8.01 -50.38
C ARG A 738 -4.38 -8.76 -49.29
N GLY A 739 -3.86 -8.02 -48.31
CA GLY A 739 -3.09 -8.57 -47.20
C GLY A 739 -2.76 -7.57 -46.08
N LYS A 740 -3.26 -6.32 -46.17
CA LYS A 740 -2.91 -5.23 -45.24
C LYS A 740 -3.21 -5.55 -43.76
N ALA A 741 -4.40 -6.08 -43.46
CA ALA A 741 -4.78 -6.43 -42.09
C ALA A 741 -3.91 -7.56 -41.51
N ALA A 742 -3.58 -8.57 -42.32
CA ALA A 742 -2.67 -9.65 -41.90
C ALA A 742 -1.25 -9.11 -41.68
N TYR A 743 -0.77 -8.24 -42.58
CA TYR A 743 0.52 -7.59 -42.42
C TYR A 743 0.57 -6.70 -41.16
N LEU A 744 -0.52 -5.99 -40.83
CA LEU A 744 -0.60 -5.22 -39.59
C LEU A 744 -0.69 -6.12 -38.36
N GLY A 745 -1.38 -7.26 -38.44
CA GLY A 745 -1.39 -8.27 -37.37
C GLY A 745 0.00 -8.85 -37.12
N TYR A 746 0.76 -9.05 -38.19
CA TYR A 746 2.19 -9.38 -38.12
C TYR A 746 2.96 -8.26 -37.42
N LEU A 747 2.92 -7.02 -37.91
CA LEU A 747 3.63 -5.90 -37.30
C LEU A 747 3.26 -5.69 -35.81
N ALA A 748 1.98 -5.86 -35.44
CA ALA A 748 1.52 -5.77 -34.07
C ALA A 748 2.09 -6.86 -33.17
N ALA A 749 2.21 -8.10 -33.65
CA ALA A 749 2.85 -9.19 -32.91
C ALA A 749 4.33 -8.87 -32.63
N TYR A 750 5.03 -8.34 -33.63
CA TYR A 750 6.42 -7.91 -33.52
C TYR A 750 6.59 -6.57 -32.75
N GLY A 751 5.50 -5.88 -32.39
CA GLY A 751 5.55 -4.55 -31.74
C GLY A 751 6.04 -3.42 -32.67
N LEU A 752 6.05 -3.64 -33.98
CA LEU A 752 6.58 -2.76 -35.01
C LEU A 752 5.52 -1.85 -35.67
N GLY A 753 4.35 -1.68 -35.05
CA GLY A 753 3.23 -0.91 -35.62
C GLY A 753 2.46 -0.04 -34.62
N ASP A 754 1.62 0.83 -35.16
CA ASP A 754 0.79 1.82 -34.44
C ASP A 754 -0.51 1.21 -33.93
N ILE A 755 -0.61 -0.12 -33.95
CA ILE A 755 -1.70 -0.85 -33.33
C ILE A 755 -1.06 -1.76 -32.29
N LEU A 756 -1.34 -1.48 -31.03
CA LEU A 756 -0.89 -2.29 -29.92
C LEU A 756 -1.92 -3.38 -29.65
N ALA A 757 -1.51 -4.63 -29.75
CA ALA A 757 -2.31 -5.78 -29.38
C ALA A 757 -1.70 -6.45 -28.14
N ARG A 758 -2.53 -6.74 -27.13
CA ARG A 758 -2.13 -7.42 -25.89
C ARG A 758 -3.11 -8.53 -25.56
N ILE A 759 -2.59 -9.67 -25.13
CA ILE A 759 -3.40 -10.78 -24.62
C ILE A 759 -3.45 -10.71 -23.09
N ARG A 760 -4.65 -10.84 -22.52
CA ARG A 760 -4.90 -11.02 -21.08
C ARG A 760 -5.54 -12.38 -20.88
N VAL A 761 -4.76 -13.30 -20.33
CA VAL A 761 -5.01 -14.73 -20.44
C VAL A 761 -5.97 -15.21 -19.37
N GLY A 762 -5.76 -14.77 -18.12
CA GLY A 762 -6.71 -14.99 -17.02
C GLY A 762 -8.15 -14.51 -17.28
N VAL A 763 -8.36 -13.62 -18.25
CA VAL A 763 -9.70 -13.17 -18.68
C VAL A 763 -10.06 -13.54 -20.12
N LYS A 764 -9.19 -14.26 -20.84
CA LYS A 764 -9.32 -14.57 -22.29
C LYS A 764 -9.71 -13.35 -23.13
N VAL A 765 -8.98 -12.25 -22.97
CA VAL A 765 -9.22 -11.02 -23.72
C VAL A 765 -8.04 -10.70 -24.63
N ILE A 766 -8.31 -10.33 -25.89
CA ILE A 766 -7.36 -9.69 -26.79
C ILE A 766 -7.73 -8.21 -26.88
N GLU A 767 -6.83 -7.35 -26.41
CA GLU A 767 -7.01 -5.91 -26.39
C GLU A 767 -6.23 -5.28 -27.56
N VAL A 768 -6.91 -4.53 -28.43
CA VAL A 768 -6.36 -3.89 -29.63
C VAL A 768 -6.59 -2.37 -29.58
N ARG A 769 -5.52 -1.59 -29.51
CA ARG A 769 -5.58 -0.12 -29.38
C ARG A 769 -4.76 0.58 -30.45
N ALA A 770 -5.20 1.77 -30.88
CA ALA A 770 -4.38 2.63 -31.74
C ALA A 770 -3.30 3.33 -30.90
N ARG A 771 -2.14 3.61 -31.50
CA ARG A 771 -0.96 4.19 -30.84
C ARG A 771 -1.01 5.71 -30.75
N ASP A 772 -2.01 6.39 -31.33
CA ASP A 772 -1.95 7.82 -31.66
C ASP A 772 -1.39 8.69 -30.51
N MET A 773 -0.16 9.16 -30.74
CA MET A 773 0.68 9.87 -29.77
C MET A 773 0.28 11.35 -29.62
N THR A 774 -0.70 11.82 -30.40
CA THR A 774 -0.99 13.26 -30.52
C THR A 774 -2.40 13.67 -30.11
N ILE A 775 -3.29 12.73 -29.81
CA ILE A 775 -4.67 13.04 -29.41
C ILE A 775 -4.77 12.99 -27.87
N PRO A 776 -5.13 14.11 -27.21
CA PRO A 776 -5.43 14.11 -25.77
C PRO A 776 -6.49 13.05 -25.47
N ARG A 777 -6.19 12.10 -24.55
CA ARG A 777 -7.11 11.03 -24.09
C ARG A 777 -8.47 11.60 -23.66
N GLN A 778 -9.39 11.80 -24.60
CA GLN A 778 -10.84 11.76 -24.36
C GLN A 778 -11.22 10.28 -24.24
N GLU A 779 -12.28 9.97 -23.49
CA GLU A 779 -12.80 8.60 -23.35
C GLU A 779 -12.98 7.98 -24.75
N HIS A 780 -12.03 7.15 -25.17
CA HIS A 780 -12.18 6.41 -26.41
C HIS A 780 -13.23 5.34 -26.15
N ASP A 781 -14.37 5.45 -26.82
CA ASP A 781 -15.36 4.38 -26.93
C ASP A 781 -14.63 3.08 -27.30
N THR A 782 -14.65 2.08 -26.41
CA THR A 782 -14.16 0.73 -26.73
C THR A 782 -15.32 -0.18 -27.06
N ILE A 783 -15.08 -1.12 -27.99
CA ILE A 783 -16.04 -2.14 -28.39
C ILE A 783 -15.49 -3.47 -27.88
N THR A 784 -16.27 -4.15 -27.04
CA THR A 784 -15.99 -5.55 -26.66
C THR A 784 -16.90 -6.45 -27.49
N THR A 785 -16.32 -7.39 -28.23
CA THR A 785 -17.08 -8.33 -29.06
C THR A 785 -16.37 -9.68 -29.14
N ARG A 786 -17.10 -10.74 -29.50
CA ARG A 786 -16.51 -12.06 -29.75
C ARG A 786 -15.68 -12.02 -31.03
N PHE A 787 -14.62 -12.82 -31.11
CA PHE A 787 -13.77 -12.90 -32.31
C PHE A 787 -14.57 -13.16 -33.61
N ARG A 788 -15.52 -14.11 -33.59
CA ARG A 788 -16.41 -14.41 -34.74
C ARG A 788 -17.31 -13.26 -35.19
N ASP A 789 -17.56 -12.30 -34.30
CA ASP A 789 -18.42 -11.14 -34.54
C ASP A 789 -17.60 -9.90 -34.94
N LEU A 790 -16.26 -10.02 -35.01
CA LEU A 790 -15.40 -8.94 -35.47
C LEU A 790 -15.63 -8.61 -36.95
N PRO A 791 -15.51 -7.31 -37.32
CA PRO A 791 -15.36 -6.90 -38.71
C PRO A 791 -14.26 -7.70 -39.41
N ARG A 792 -14.44 -8.02 -40.69
CA ARG A 792 -13.55 -8.93 -41.45
C ARG A 792 -12.07 -8.57 -41.29
N ASP A 793 -11.70 -7.31 -41.46
CA ASP A 793 -10.30 -6.90 -41.40
C ASP A 793 -9.73 -7.01 -39.99
N MET A 794 -10.51 -6.67 -38.96
CA MET A 794 -10.11 -6.85 -37.57
C MET A 794 -9.95 -8.34 -37.22
N ARG A 795 -10.82 -9.20 -37.75
CA ARG A 795 -10.70 -10.65 -37.58
C ARG A 795 -9.43 -11.21 -38.21
N VAL A 796 -9.08 -10.76 -39.42
CA VAL A 796 -7.82 -11.15 -40.09
C VAL A 796 -6.60 -10.65 -39.32
N PHE A 797 -6.65 -9.41 -38.81
CA PHE A 797 -5.61 -8.85 -37.95
C PHE A 797 -5.41 -9.69 -36.68
N VAL A 798 -6.49 -9.91 -35.91
CA VAL A 798 -6.45 -10.64 -34.63
C VAL A 798 -6.04 -12.10 -34.86
N SER A 799 -6.53 -12.75 -35.91
CA SER A 799 -6.13 -14.12 -36.26
C SER A 799 -4.64 -14.23 -36.55
N THR A 800 -4.08 -13.26 -37.29
CA THR A 800 -2.65 -13.27 -37.63
C THR A 800 -1.79 -13.01 -36.39
N PHE A 801 -2.18 -12.02 -35.58
CA PHE A 801 -1.52 -11.69 -34.31
C PHE A 801 -1.52 -12.90 -33.37
N PHE A 802 -2.69 -13.49 -33.13
CA PHE A 802 -2.85 -14.61 -32.21
C PHE A 802 -2.13 -15.87 -32.69
N GLY A 803 -2.22 -16.20 -33.99
CA GLY A 803 -1.54 -17.38 -34.55
C GLY A 803 -0.01 -17.31 -34.48
N LEU A 804 0.57 -16.11 -34.41
CA LEU A 804 2.00 -15.92 -34.17
C LEU A 804 2.39 -16.12 -32.70
N LEU A 805 1.46 -15.86 -31.77
CA LEU A 805 1.68 -16.00 -30.33
C LEU A 805 1.38 -17.43 -29.83
N ASP A 806 0.28 -18.03 -30.27
CA ASP A 806 -0.07 -19.42 -30.00
C ASP A 806 0.57 -20.38 -31.02
N PHE A 807 1.90 -20.33 -31.14
CA PHE A 807 2.65 -21.11 -32.13
C PHE A 807 2.53 -22.63 -31.95
N GLU A 808 2.06 -23.10 -30.78
CA GLU A 808 1.75 -24.51 -30.52
C GLU A 808 0.28 -24.88 -30.74
N ASN A 809 -0.57 -23.92 -31.12
CA ASN A 809 -2.01 -24.10 -31.34
C ASN A 809 -2.73 -24.74 -30.14
N ARG A 810 -2.45 -24.29 -28.92
CA ARG A 810 -3.09 -24.82 -27.70
C ARG A 810 -4.45 -24.19 -27.41
N PHE A 811 -4.77 -23.06 -28.05
CA PHE A 811 -5.93 -22.25 -27.74
C PHE A 811 -6.83 -22.05 -28.97
N ASP A 812 -8.13 -22.08 -28.75
CA ASP A 812 -9.10 -21.65 -29.76
C ASP A 812 -9.30 -20.13 -29.65
N ILE A 813 -9.04 -19.40 -30.73
CA ILE A 813 -9.19 -17.94 -30.74
C ILE A 813 -10.64 -17.49 -30.56
N ASP A 814 -11.62 -18.34 -30.88
CA ASP A 814 -13.04 -18.06 -30.66
C ASP A 814 -13.42 -18.02 -29.17
N ASP A 815 -12.56 -18.54 -28.29
CA ASP A 815 -12.71 -18.41 -26.83
C ASP A 815 -12.36 -17.01 -26.31
N PHE A 816 -11.72 -16.18 -27.13
CA PHE A 816 -11.26 -14.86 -26.71
C PHE A 816 -12.27 -13.77 -27.05
N ASP A 817 -12.57 -12.93 -26.06
CA ASP A 817 -13.24 -11.66 -26.30
C ASP A 817 -12.21 -10.64 -26.82
N VAL A 818 -12.61 -9.82 -27.78
CA VAL A 818 -11.74 -8.81 -28.38
C VAL A 818 -12.25 -7.43 -28.01
N ILE A 819 -11.42 -6.68 -27.28
CA ILE A 819 -11.68 -5.28 -26.91
C ILE A 819 -10.87 -4.41 -27.86
N TYR A 820 -11.53 -3.56 -28.65
CA TYR A 820 -10.83 -2.65 -29.54
C TYR A 820 -11.41 -1.23 -29.55
N GLU A 821 -10.57 -0.24 -29.79
CA GLU A 821 -10.99 1.17 -29.85
C GLU A 821 -11.84 1.46 -31.10
N LYS A 822 -12.98 2.13 -30.89
CA LYS A 822 -13.88 2.54 -31.97
C LYS A 822 -13.18 3.59 -32.83
N GLY A 823 -12.94 3.26 -34.10
CA GLY A 823 -12.25 4.13 -35.05
C GLY A 823 -10.94 3.56 -35.61
N ILE A 824 -10.48 2.40 -35.12
CA ILE A 824 -9.38 1.67 -35.77
C ILE A 824 -9.81 1.31 -37.20
N ASN A 825 -9.23 2.02 -38.18
CA ASN A 825 -9.44 1.80 -39.60
C ASN A 825 -8.12 1.40 -40.25
N PHE A 826 -8.11 0.27 -40.96
CA PHE A 826 -6.94 -0.27 -41.65
C PHE A 826 -6.68 0.43 -43.01
N ASP A 827 -6.98 1.74 -43.11
CA ASP A 827 -6.81 2.57 -44.30
C ASP A 827 -5.34 3.00 -44.51
N GLU A 828 -4.99 3.29 -45.76
CA GLU A 828 -3.66 3.64 -46.26
C GLU A 828 -3.06 4.89 -45.60
N ARG A 829 -3.87 5.76 -45.00
CA ARG A 829 -3.38 6.94 -44.24
C ARG A 829 -2.76 6.57 -42.89
N ALA A 830 -3.37 5.66 -42.12
CA ALA A 830 -2.76 5.10 -40.91
C ALA A 830 -1.45 4.40 -41.26
N PHE A 831 -1.40 3.83 -42.46
CA PHE A 831 -0.23 3.18 -43.00
C PHE A 831 0.89 4.13 -43.45
N LYS A 832 0.61 5.36 -43.90
CA LYS A 832 1.65 6.32 -44.33
C LYS A 832 2.26 7.12 -43.18
N SER A 833 1.51 7.44 -42.11
CA SER A 833 2.09 8.09 -40.91
C SER A 833 3.04 7.16 -40.17
N LEU A 834 2.80 5.85 -40.23
CA LEU A 834 3.68 4.80 -39.72
C LEU A 834 5.12 4.92 -40.26
N TYR A 835 5.33 5.26 -41.54
CA TYR A 835 6.66 5.18 -42.17
C TYR A 835 7.40 6.52 -42.29
N SER A 836 6.72 7.66 -42.16
CA SER A 836 7.38 8.97 -42.33
C SER A 836 8.38 9.29 -41.22
N ASP A 837 8.26 8.65 -40.05
CA ASP A 837 9.08 8.97 -38.86
C ASP A 837 10.18 7.93 -38.55
N GLY A 838 10.39 6.92 -39.41
CA GLY A 838 11.46 5.93 -39.25
C GLY A 838 11.30 5.05 -38.01
N ILE A 839 10.43 4.03 -38.08
CA ILE A 839 10.12 3.10 -36.97
C ILE A 839 11.33 2.30 -36.48
N LEU A 840 12.33 2.06 -37.35
CA LEU A 840 13.61 1.58 -36.87
C LEU A 840 14.34 2.78 -36.25
N PRO A 841 14.67 2.77 -34.94
CA PRO A 841 15.35 3.89 -34.32
C PRO A 841 16.57 4.26 -35.16
N SER A 842 16.50 5.41 -35.84
CA SER A 842 17.56 5.99 -36.66
C SER A 842 18.81 6.36 -35.85
N SER A 843 18.80 6.00 -34.56
CA SER A 843 19.91 6.08 -33.63
C SER A 843 20.08 4.74 -32.88
N VAL A 844 20.54 3.71 -33.61
CA VAL A 844 21.64 2.92 -33.01
C VAL A 844 22.80 3.90 -32.88
N SER A 845 22.79 4.69 -31.81
CA SER A 845 23.76 5.77 -31.63
C SER A 845 25.14 5.14 -31.56
N ASN A 846 26.04 5.59 -32.43
CA ASN A 846 27.46 5.22 -32.58
C ASN A 846 28.33 5.47 -31.31
N ASN A 847 27.84 5.10 -30.12
CA ASN A 847 28.49 5.34 -28.84
C ASN A 847 29.14 4.08 -28.25
N VAL A 848 29.06 2.93 -28.91
CA VAL A 848 30.08 1.88 -28.71
C VAL A 848 31.33 2.37 -29.43
N THR A 849 32.08 3.25 -28.77
CA THR A 849 33.40 3.63 -29.23
C THR A 849 34.26 2.37 -29.30
N ASN A 850 35.09 2.25 -30.35
CA ASN A 850 36.06 1.16 -30.60
C ASN A 850 37.05 0.83 -29.44
N SER A 851 36.84 1.37 -28.24
CA SER A 851 37.79 1.35 -27.13
C SER A 851 37.86 0.03 -26.37
N GLU A 852 36.91 -0.90 -26.49
CA GLU A 852 36.99 -2.16 -25.73
C GLU A 852 36.52 -3.38 -26.54
N LYS A 853 37.39 -3.90 -27.42
CA LYS A 853 37.23 -5.25 -28.03
C LYS A 853 37.17 -6.41 -27.01
N ASN A 854 37.19 -6.09 -25.71
CA ASN A 854 37.16 -7.01 -24.58
C ASN A 854 35.93 -6.78 -23.68
N GLU A 855 34.88 -6.05 -24.11
CA GLU A 855 33.64 -5.99 -23.34
C GLU A 855 33.13 -7.42 -23.09
N SER A 856 32.80 -7.72 -21.82
CA SER A 856 32.25 -9.01 -21.45
C SER A 856 30.93 -9.22 -22.20
N MET A 857 30.65 -10.45 -22.61
CA MET A 857 29.39 -10.79 -23.29
C MET A 857 28.17 -10.23 -22.56
N ILE A 858 28.19 -10.28 -21.22
CA ILE A 858 27.09 -9.82 -20.40
C ILE A 858 26.90 -8.30 -20.48
N MET A 859 27.98 -7.53 -20.59
CA MET A 859 27.91 -6.09 -20.79
C MET A 859 27.28 -5.74 -22.14
N THR A 860 27.60 -6.49 -23.20
CA THR A 860 26.92 -6.36 -24.52
C THR A 860 25.42 -6.61 -24.38
N PHE A 861 25.01 -7.66 -23.67
CA PHE A 861 23.58 -7.93 -23.42
C PHE A 861 22.90 -6.86 -22.54
N GLN A 862 23.58 -6.35 -21.52
CA GLN A 862 23.06 -5.30 -20.62
C GLN A 862 22.81 -4.00 -21.37
N LYS A 863 23.79 -3.56 -22.18
CA LYS A 863 23.73 -2.31 -22.95
C LYS A 863 22.86 -2.40 -24.22
N SER A 864 22.57 -3.62 -24.67
CA SER A 864 21.72 -3.83 -25.81
C SER A 864 20.32 -3.29 -25.51
N LYS A 865 19.90 -2.29 -26.29
CA LYS A 865 18.50 -1.82 -26.33
C LYS A 865 17.55 -2.88 -26.89
N PHE A 866 18.13 -3.86 -27.58
CA PHE A 866 17.48 -5.03 -28.13
C PHE A 866 17.55 -6.17 -27.10
N LEU A 867 16.59 -7.10 -27.12
CA LEU A 867 16.61 -8.33 -26.32
C LEU A 867 16.41 -8.17 -24.81
N GLY A 868 16.01 -7.00 -24.26
CA GLY A 868 15.94 -6.82 -22.80
C GLY A 868 15.12 -7.87 -22.04
N ALA A 869 14.01 -8.37 -22.59
CA ALA A 869 13.24 -9.45 -21.96
C ALA A 869 14.07 -10.75 -21.84
N TYR A 870 14.80 -11.13 -22.90
CA TYR A 870 15.70 -12.27 -22.88
C TYR A 870 16.88 -12.03 -21.93
N THR A 871 17.54 -10.88 -22.04
CA THR A 871 18.66 -10.47 -21.16
C THR A 871 18.26 -10.51 -19.68
N ASN A 872 17.07 -10.00 -19.34
CA ASN A 872 16.56 -9.99 -17.97
C ASN A 872 16.37 -11.41 -17.44
N LEU A 873 15.81 -12.34 -18.23
CA LEU A 873 15.65 -13.74 -17.84
C LEU A 873 17.00 -14.45 -17.73
N LEU A 874 17.90 -14.26 -18.70
CA LEU A 874 19.23 -14.86 -18.72
C LEU A 874 20.02 -14.44 -17.48
N ILE A 875 20.15 -13.14 -17.21
CA ILE A 875 20.89 -12.62 -16.06
C ILE A 875 20.27 -13.11 -14.75
N SER A 876 18.94 -13.01 -14.61
CA SER A 876 18.25 -13.45 -13.40
C SER A 876 18.44 -14.94 -13.13
N SER A 877 18.39 -15.79 -14.17
CA SER A 877 18.54 -17.24 -14.04
C SER A 877 19.89 -17.68 -13.46
N VAL A 878 20.92 -16.85 -13.67
CA VAL A 878 22.28 -17.08 -13.15
C VAL A 878 22.43 -16.46 -11.77
N LEU A 879 22.02 -15.20 -11.60
CA LEU A 879 22.18 -14.49 -10.33
C LEU A 879 21.39 -15.11 -9.18
N LEU A 880 20.18 -15.63 -9.43
CA LEU A 880 19.36 -16.30 -8.40
C LEU A 880 20.03 -17.56 -7.83
N LYS A 881 20.95 -18.19 -8.58
CA LYS A 881 21.72 -19.35 -8.11
C LYS A 881 22.89 -18.96 -7.21
N VAL A 882 23.29 -17.70 -7.24
CA VAL A 882 24.43 -17.15 -6.48
C VAL A 882 23.93 -16.33 -5.29
N ASP A 883 23.19 -15.25 -5.57
CA ASP A 883 22.59 -14.38 -4.57
C ASP A 883 21.30 -13.74 -5.13
N PRO A 884 20.11 -14.17 -4.67
CA PRO A 884 18.85 -13.57 -5.09
C PRO A 884 18.74 -12.06 -4.88
N LYS A 885 19.52 -11.45 -3.97
CA LYS A 885 19.55 -10.00 -3.76
C LYS A 885 20.20 -9.25 -4.92
N LEU A 886 21.00 -9.91 -5.74
CA LEU A 886 21.53 -9.34 -6.99
C LEU A 886 20.47 -9.25 -8.09
N VAL A 887 19.33 -9.93 -7.94
CA VAL A 887 18.15 -9.85 -8.81
C VAL A 887 17.07 -8.94 -8.23
N HIS A 888 16.74 -9.09 -6.95
CA HIS A 888 15.80 -8.20 -6.29
C HIS A 888 16.05 -8.16 -4.78
N ASP A 889 16.48 -7.01 -4.28
CA ASP A 889 16.65 -6.76 -2.85
C ASP A 889 15.43 -6.02 -2.28
N ARG A 890 14.55 -6.76 -1.60
CA ARG A 890 13.31 -6.24 -1.00
C ARG A 890 13.55 -5.08 -0.02
N ASP A 891 14.64 -5.13 0.74
CA ASP A 891 14.95 -4.10 1.74
C ASP A 891 15.41 -2.82 1.05
N LEU A 892 16.29 -2.94 0.06
CA LEU A 892 16.74 -1.84 -0.79
C LEU A 892 15.55 -1.19 -1.52
N VAL A 893 14.71 -1.98 -2.18
CA VAL A 893 13.52 -1.48 -2.88
C VAL A 893 12.55 -0.82 -1.90
N GLY A 894 12.37 -1.38 -0.70
CA GLY A 894 11.59 -0.76 0.37
C GLY A 894 12.12 0.62 0.78
N ASP A 895 13.44 0.78 0.85
CA ASP A 895 14.12 2.04 1.16
C ASP A 895 13.99 3.07 0.03
N LEU A 896 14.19 2.65 -1.22
CA LEU A 896 14.05 3.51 -2.39
C LEU A 896 12.61 3.97 -2.59
N ARG A 897 11.62 3.09 -2.33
CA ARG A 897 10.21 3.49 -2.32
C ARG A 897 9.96 4.53 -1.23
N ALA A 898 10.55 4.40 -0.04
CA ALA A 898 10.41 5.43 1.00
C ALA A 898 11.03 6.78 0.61
N ILE A 899 12.21 6.78 -0.03
CA ILE A 899 12.84 7.99 -0.58
C ILE A 899 11.94 8.64 -1.63
N THR A 900 11.41 7.85 -2.56
CA THR A 900 10.52 8.29 -3.64
C THR A 900 9.26 8.96 -3.07
N LYS A 901 8.64 8.34 -2.08
CA LYS A 901 7.48 8.89 -1.40
C LYS A 901 7.73 10.28 -0.79
N ASN A 902 8.94 10.48 -0.25
CA ASN A 902 9.33 11.77 0.31
C ASN A 902 9.57 12.81 -0.79
N ILE A 903 10.14 12.41 -1.93
CA ILE A 903 10.32 13.26 -3.11
C ILE A 903 8.97 13.70 -3.68
N LEU A 904 8.04 12.75 -3.92
CA LEU A 904 6.69 13.05 -4.39
C LEU A 904 5.96 13.98 -3.43
N SER A 905 6.02 13.71 -2.13
CA SER A 905 5.42 14.57 -1.09
C SER A 905 6.03 15.98 -1.05
N GLU A 906 7.29 16.15 -1.45
CA GLU A 906 7.95 17.46 -1.55
C GLU A 906 7.53 18.21 -2.81
N ILE A 907 7.49 17.52 -3.95
CA ILE A 907 7.00 18.06 -5.23
C ILE A 907 5.55 18.51 -5.08
N GLU A 908 4.69 17.69 -4.49
CA GLU A 908 3.29 18.03 -4.26
C GLU A 908 3.16 19.32 -3.44
N ARG A 909 3.99 19.47 -2.40
CA ARG A 909 3.98 20.65 -1.53
C ARG A 909 4.55 21.87 -2.22
N HIS A 910 5.57 21.70 -3.05
CA HIS A 910 6.09 22.74 -3.91
C HIS A 910 4.96 23.30 -4.78
N PHE A 911 4.15 22.45 -5.43
CA PHE A 911 3.02 22.90 -6.24
C PHE A 911 1.93 23.63 -5.43
N GLU A 912 1.66 23.20 -4.19
CA GLU A 912 0.71 23.92 -3.33
C GLU A 912 1.13 25.36 -3.05
N GLU A 913 2.43 25.59 -2.88
CA GLU A 913 3.01 26.89 -2.55
C GLU A 913 3.04 27.87 -3.74
N ILE A 914 2.91 27.39 -4.97
CA ILE A 914 2.92 28.24 -6.17
C ILE A 914 1.58 28.98 -6.26
N THR A 915 1.59 30.30 -6.36
CA THR A 915 0.34 31.09 -6.39
C THR A 915 -0.16 31.40 -7.79
N TRP A 916 0.65 31.22 -8.84
CA TRP A 916 0.32 31.59 -10.21
C TRP A 916 -0.28 30.44 -11.06
N ILE A 917 -0.28 29.21 -10.55
CA ILE A 917 -0.92 28.04 -11.17
C ILE A 917 -2.33 27.89 -10.60
N SER A 918 -3.32 27.58 -11.45
CA SER A 918 -4.69 27.31 -11.00
C SER A 918 -4.76 26.10 -10.06
N GLN A 919 -5.77 26.05 -9.19
CA GLN A 919 -5.94 24.91 -8.27
C GLN A 919 -6.18 23.59 -9.04
N GLU A 920 -6.92 23.65 -10.15
CA GLU A 920 -7.16 22.47 -11.00
C GLU A 920 -5.85 21.91 -11.55
N SER A 921 -4.99 22.78 -12.10
CA SER A 921 -3.69 22.35 -12.62
C SER A 921 -2.76 21.85 -11.52
N LYS A 922 -2.79 22.44 -10.31
CA LYS A 922 -2.08 21.88 -9.16
C LYS A 922 -2.55 20.47 -8.83
N ASP A 923 -3.86 20.25 -8.77
CA ASP A 923 -4.43 18.93 -8.44
C ASP A 923 -4.02 17.88 -9.48
N LYS A 924 -3.98 18.25 -10.76
CA LYS A 924 -3.47 17.42 -11.86
C LYS A 924 -1.97 17.13 -11.76
N LEU A 925 -1.15 18.16 -11.51
CA LEU A 925 0.31 18.02 -11.41
C LEU A 925 0.74 17.18 -10.19
N LYS A 926 0.02 17.30 -9.06
CA LYS A 926 0.25 16.49 -7.86
C LYS A 926 -0.06 15.01 -8.07
N ASN A 927 -1.13 14.70 -8.79
CA ASN A 927 -1.57 13.33 -9.06
C ASN A 927 -0.93 12.73 -10.32
N LEU A 928 0.12 13.37 -10.87
CA LEU A 928 0.75 12.89 -12.11
C LEU A 928 1.45 11.55 -11.93
N HIS A 929 2.07 11.33 -10.77
CA HIS A 929 2.75 10.10 -10.39
C HIS A 929 2.33 9.62 -9.01
N THR A 930 2.28 8.31 -8.87
CA THR A 930 2.11 7.58 -7.61
C THR A 930 3.32 6.70 -7.35
N ILE A 931 3.47 6.16 -6.13
CA ILE A 931 4.59 5.25 -5.84
C ILE A 931 4.59 3.96 -6.69
N ASP A 932 3.45 3.59 -7.28
CA ASP A 932 3.34 2.41 -8.13
C ASP A 932 3.81 2.68 -9.58
N ASP A 933 4.24 3.91 -9.87
CA ASP A 933 4.82 4.32 -11.14
C ASP A 933 6.34 4.13 -11.21
N TYR A 934 6.98 3.78 -10.08
CA TYR A 934 8.42 3.63 -9.96
C TYR A 934 8.82 2.15 -9.90
N ILE A 935 9.68 1.73 -10.83
CA ILE A 935 10.19 0.36 -10.97
C ILE A 935 11.69 0.37 -10.63
N PHE A 936 12.06 -0.33 -9.55
CA PHE A 936 13.43 -0.42 -9.04
C PHE A 936 14.00 -1.81 -9.33
N GLY A 937 14.71 -1.95 -10.46
CA GLY A 937 15.20 -3.24 -10.94
C GLY A 937 14.09 -4.20 -11.38
N PRO A 938 14.41 -5.51 -11.54
CA PRO A 938 13.45 -6.57 -11.78
C PRO A 938 12.38 -6.61 -10.67
N SER A 939 11.14 -6.98 -11.02
CA SER A 939 10.06 -7.16 -10.05
C SER A 939 10.31 -8.38 -9.14
N GLU A 940 9.62 -8.46 -7.99
CA GLU A 940 9.72 -9.63 -7.08
C GLU A 940 9.37 -10.96 -7.78
N LYS A 941 8.68 -10.93 -8.92
CA LYS A 941 8.36 -12.13 -9.71
C LYS A 941 9.61 -12.83 -10.23
N PHE A 942 10.69 -12.09 -10.48
CA PHE A 942 11.98 -12.68 -10.84
C PHE A 942 12.61 -13.50 -9.71
N LEU A 943 12.14 -13.39 -8.45
CA LEU A 943 12.62 -14.26 -7.38
C LEU A 943 12.11 -15.71 -7.49
N ASN A 944 11.16 -15.98 -8.37
CA ASN A 944 10.70 -17.34 -8.64
C ASN A 944 11.63 -18.03 -9.66
N GLN A 945 12.70 -18.65 -9.15
CA GLN A 945 13.69 -19.37 -9.96
C GLN A 945 13.06 -20.33 -10.97
N THR A 946 12.08 -21.13 -10.53
CA THR A 946 11.42 -22.11 -11.40
C THR A 946 10.75 -21.43 -12.58
N MET A 947 10.07 -20.31 -12.35
CA MET A 947 9.43 -19.56 -13.44
C MET A 947 10.44 -18.87 -14.34
N VAL A 948 11.54 -18.32 -13.79
CA VAL A 948 12.62 -17.71 -14.58
C VAL A 948 13.26 -18.75 -15.50
N ASP A 949 13.60 -19.93 -14.98
CA ASP A 949 14.18 -21.02 -15.78
C ASP A 949 13.19 -21.54 -16.83
N THR A 950 11.91 -21.64 -16.48
CA THR A 950 10.84 -22.06 -17.42
C THR A 950 10.69 -21.05 -18.55
N ALA A 951 10.69 -19.75 -18.23
CA ALA A 951 10.61 -18.68 -19.20
C ALA A 951 11.84 -18.61 -20.10
N LEU A 952 13.05 -18.73 -19.54
CA LEU A 952 14.28 -18.73 -20.34
C LEU A 952 14.29 -19.89 -21.34
N LYS A 953 13.95 -21.11 -20.90
CA LYS A 953 13.82 -22.27 -21.79
C LYS A 953 12.76 -22.05 -22.85
N PHE A 954 11.59 -21.52 -22.46
CA PHE A 954 10.52 -21.20 -23.40
C PHE A 954 10.97 -20.19 -24.46
N PHE A 955 11.68 -19.13 -24.08
CA PHE A 955 12.21 -18.12 -25.01
C PHE A 955 13.20 -18.74 -25.99
N GLN A 956 14.09 -19.62 -25.51
CA GLN A 956 15.05 -20.33 -26.36
C GLN A 956 14.36 -21.29 -27.34
N GLU A 957 13.36 -22.04 -26.89
CA GLU A 957 12.57 -22.93 -27.76
C GLU A 957 11.74 -22.14 -28.79
N PHE A 958 11.11 -21.05 -28.34
CA PHE A 958 10.38 -20.12 -29.21
C PHE A 958 11.28 -19.60 -30.31
N PHE A 959 12.49 -19.16 -29.97
CA PHE A 959 13.49 -18.70 -30.93
C PHE A 959 13.88 -19.80 -31.91
N ARG A 960 14.25 -21.01 -31.45
CA ARG A 960 14.64 -22.13 -32.33
C ARG A 960 13.53 -22.51 -33.31
N LYS A 961 12.28 -22.57 -32.85
CA LYS A 961 11.12 -22.91 -33.70
C LYS A 961 10.77 -21.78 -34.69
N SER A 962 10.92 -20.53 -34.27
CA SER A 962 10.54 -19.37 -35.06
C SER A 962 11.63 -18.92 -36.04
N ARG A 963 12.92 -19.14 -35.73
CA ARG A 963 14.06 -18.68 -36.53
C ARG A 963 14.00 -19.08 -38.02
N PRO A 964 13.71 -20.34 -38.42
CA PRO A 964 13.62 -20.70 -39.84
C PRO A 964 12.46 -20.00 -40.58
N PHE A 965 11.39 -19.67 -39.85
CA PHE A 965 10.28 -18.87 -40.37
C PHE A 965 10.71 -17.40 -40.50
N SER A 966 11.48 -16.91 -39.54
CA SER A 966 12.03 -15.57 -39.51
C SER A 966 12.98 -15.26 -40.65
N GLU A 967 13.95 -16.13 -40.97
CA GLU A 967 14.85 -15.91 -42.11
C GLU A 967 14.09 -15.86 -43.45
N ARG A 968 13.07 -16.72 -43.60
CA ARG A 968 12.18 -16.70 -44.77
C ARG A 968 11.35 -15.41 -44.83
N ASN A 969 10.84 -14.94 -43.70
CA ASN A 969 10.08 -13.69 -43.63
C ASN A 969 10.97 -12.49 -43.86
N MET A 970 12.15 -12.41 -43.26
CA MET A 970 13.13 -11.37 -43.53
C MET A 970 13.42 -11.30 -45.03
N LYS A 971 13.70 -12.43 -45.68
CA LYS A 971 13.88 -12.50 -47.13
C LYS A 971 12.64 -12.03 -47.91
N LYS A 972 11.43 -12.45 -47.48
CA LYS A 972 10.16 -12.06 -48.11
C LYS A 972 9.85 -10.58 -47.95
N LEU A 973 10.20 -10.00 -46.81
CA LEU A 973 10.02 -8.60 -46.43
C LEU A 973 11.16 -7.70 -46.93
N GLY A 974 12.16 -8.28 -47.58
CA GLY A 974 13.37 -7.56 -48.00
C GLY A 974 14.16 -6.97 -46.83
N VAL A 975 14.03 -7.54 -45.62
CA VAL A 975 14.83 -7.15 -44.46
C VAL A 975 16.26 -7.66 -44.70
N PRO A 976 17.25 -6.76 -44.79
CA PRO A 976 18.64 -7.16 -44.96
C PRO A 976 19.16 -8.02 -43.79
N LEU A 977 20.17 -8.84 -44.02
CA LEU A 977 20.72 -9.73 -42.97
C LEU A 977 21.39 -8.94 -41.84
N GLU A 978 21.89 -7.75 -42.14
CA GLU A 978 22.42 -6.77 -41.19
C GLU A 978 21.34 -6.21 -40.23
N CYS A 979 20.05 -6.43 -40.53
CA CYS A 979 18.92 -6.02 -39.69
C CYS A 979 18.36 -7.17 -38.81
N LYS A 980 19.13 -8.23 -38.58
CA LYS A 980 18.72 -9.39 -37.74
C LYS A 980 18.43 -9.02 -36.28
N VAL A 981 19.22 -8.14 -35.67
CA VAL A 981 19.09 -7.81 -34.23
C VAL A 981 17.73 -7.17 -33.88
N PRO A 982 17.27 -6.10 -34.57
CA PRO A 982 15.92 -5.57 -34.36
C PRO A 982 14.82 -6.60 -34.59
N TYR A 983 15.04 -7.49 -35.56
CA TYR A 983 14.10 -8.58 -35.83
C TYR A 983 14.04 -9.59 -34.67
N TYR A 984 15.18 -9.98 -34.10
CA TYR A 984 15.26 -10.87 -32.93
C TYR A 984 14.64 -10.24 -31.68
N GLU A 985 14.84 -8.93 -31.47
CA GLU A 985 14.14 -8.22 -30.39
C GLU A 985 12.64 -8.41 -30.49
N ALA A 986 12.09 -8.18 -31.69
CA ALA A 986 10.67 -8.30 -31.93
C ALA A 986 10.16 -9.75 -31.73
N MET A 987 10.97 -10.77 -32.05
CA MET A 987 10.68 -12.16 -31.70
C MET A 987 10.63 -12.40 -30.19
N PHE A 988 11.54 -11.82 -29.39
CA PHE A 988 11.51 -12.00 -27.93
C PHE A 988 10.39 -11.22 -27.25
N ARG A 989 9.94 -10.10 -27.84
CA ARG A 989 8.68 -9.45 -27.41
C ARG A 989 7.48 -10.37 -27.63
N MET A 990 7.44 -11.11 -28.74
CA MET A 990 6.43 -12.14 -28.98
C MET A 990 6.57 -13.31 -28.00
N ALA A 991 7.79 -13.78 -27.76
CA ALA A 991 8.04 -14.85 -26.79
C ALA A 991 7.54 -14.47 -25.39
N ASP A 992 7.70 -13.22 -24.97
CA ASP A 992 7.17 -12.75 -23.69
C ASP A 992 5.63 -12.76 -23.64
N GLN A 993 4.96 -12.29 -24.70
CA GLN A 993 3.49 -12.35 -24.77
C GLN A 993 2.97 -13.79 -24.86
N ALA A 994 3.66 -14.65 -25.61
CA ALA A 994 3.34 -16.07 -25.71
C ALA A 994 3.56 -16.77 -24.36
N PHE A 995 4.62 -16.45 -23.63
CA PHE A 995 4.86 -16.99 -22.29
C PHE A 995 3.72 -16.60 -21.33
N GLN A 996 3.29 -15.33 -21.37
CA GLN A 996 2.10 -14.89 -20.64
C GLN A 996 0.87 -15.73 -21.04
N LEU A 997 0.66 -15.98 -22.33
CA LEU A 997 -0.40 -16.85 -22.87
C LEU A 997 -0.36 -18.29 -22.35
N TYR A 998 0.81 -18.93 -22.32
CA TYR A 998 0.90 -20.33 -21.92
C TYR A 998 0.90 -20.56 -20.40
N TYR A 999 1.35 -19.58 -19.62
CA TYR A 999 1.62 -19.78 -18.19
C TYR A 999 0.85 -18.82 -17.26
N ASP A 1000 0.07 -17.88 -17.79
CA ASP A 1000 -0.62 -16.82 -17.04
C ASP A 1000 0.32 -16.10 -16.06
N TYR A 1001 1.57 -15.91 -16.49
CA TYR A 1001 2.65 -15.36 -15.67
C TYR A 1001 3.34 -14.21 -16.41
N ASP A 1002 3.17 -12.99 -15.91
CA ASP A 1002 3.77 -11.77 -16.45
C ASP A 1002 4.95 -11.34 -15.58
N PHE A 1003 6.18 -11.41 -16.08
CA PHE A 1003 7.37 -10.92 -15.38
C PHE A 1003 7.38 -9.41 -15.17
N GLU A 1004 6.43 -8.69 -15.77
CA GLU A 1004 6.44 -7.22 -15.82
C GLU A 1004 7.73 -6.73 -16.49
N HIS A 1005 8.18 -7.46 -17.53
CA HIS A 1005 9.17 -6.92 -18.44
C HIS A 1005 8.68 -5.56 -18.85
N TYR A 1006 9.46 -4.54 -18.54
CA TYR A 1006 9.05 -3.19 -18.85
C TYR A 1006 9.05 -3.03 -20.36
N LYS A 1007 7.90 -2.67 -20.93
CA LYS A 1007 7.65 -2.66 -22.39
C LYS A 1007 7.47 -1.24 -22.90
N PRO A 1008 8.41 -0.30 -22.67
CA PRO A 1008 8.22 1.01 -23.22
C PRO A 1008 8.18 0.84 -24.74
N MET A 1009 7.44 1.73 -25.35
CA MET A 1009 7.00 1.65 -26.73
C MET A 1009 8.11 1.39 -27.77
N TYR A 1010 9.39 1.59 -27.44
CA TYR A 1010 10.51 1.45 -28.37
C TYR A 1010 11.77 0.72 -27.86
N ASP A 1011 12.00 0.53 -26.56
CA ASP A 1011 13.26 -0.06 -26.06
C ASP A 1011 13.02 -0.94 -24.84
N ALA A 1012 12.98 -2.27 -24.99
CA ALA A 1012 12.95 -3.15 -23.82
C ALA A 1012 14.35 -3.10 -23.16
N PHE A 1013 14.57 -2.15 -22.24
CA PHE A 1013 15.85 -2.02 -21.54
C PHE A 1013 16.05 -3.19 -20.58
N SER A 1014 17.30 -3.62 -20.45
CA SER A 1014 17.71 -4.52 -19.38
C SER A 1014 17.56 -3.80 -18.03
N PHE A 1015 16.95 -4.46 -17.04
CA PHE A 1015 16.97 -3.98 -15.65
C PHE A 1015 18.38 -4.04 -15.04
N TYR A 1016 19.32 -4.67 -15.74
CA TYR A 1016 20.72 -4.78 -15.36
C TYR A 1016 21.60 -3.77 -16.10
N ASP A 1017 21.03 -2.86 -16.90
CA ASP A 1017 21.74 -1.72 -17.45
C ASP A 1017 21.93 -0.62 -16.40
N CYS A 1018 23.03 0.12 -16.48
CA CYS A 1018 23.33 1.23 -15.57
C CYS A 1018 22.61 2.51 -16.04
N ASN A 1019 21.27 2.44 -16.07
CA ASN A 1019 20.44 3.49 -16.63
C ASN A 1019 19.19 3.75 -15.76
N ALA A 1020 18.67 4.97 -15.87
CA ALA A 1020 17.34 5.33 -15.37
C ALA A 1020 16.66 6.18 -16.43
N TYR A 1021 15.35 6.03 -16.57
CA TYR A 1021 14.60 6.80 -17.55
C TYR A 1021 13.11 6.85 -17.21
N ASN A 1022 12.47 7.91 -17.69
CA ASN A 1022 11.04 8.13 -17.63
C ASN A 1022 10.38 7.76 -18.97
N ALA A 1023 9.57 6.69 -19.01
CA ALA A 1023 8.70 6.46 -20.17
C ALA A 1023 7.37 7.19 -19.97
N LEU A 1024 7.36 8.42 -20.50
CA LEU A 1024 6.25 9.36 -20.41
C LEU A 1024 4.92 8.72 -20.81
N LEU A 1025 4.87 7.92 -21.89
CA LEU A 1025 3.61 7.35 -22.39
C LEU A 1025 2.92 6.38 -21.42
N GLU A 1026 3.71 5.68 -20.60
CA GLU A 1026 3.20 4.70 -19.63
C GLU A 1026 3.05 5.26 -18.23
N LYS A 1027 3.53 6.49 -18.00
CA LYS A 1027 3.69 7.08 -16.67
C LYS A 1027 4.50 6.15 -15.76
N LYS A 1028 5.60 5.60 -16.28
CA LYS A 1028 6.48 4.70 -15.53
C LYS A 1028 7.91 5.22 -15.55
N LEU A 1029 8.58 5.07 -14.42
CA LEU A 1029 9.95 5.47 -14.19
C LEU A 1029 10.74 4.22 -13.81
N VAL A 1030 11.76 3.91 -14.59
CA VAL A 1030 12.54 2.67 -14.43
C VAL A 1030 13.95 3.01 -14.01
N PHE A 1031 14.44 2.32 -12.98
CA PHE A 1031 15.77 2.46 -12.44
C PHE A 1031 16.45 1.09 -12.49
N GLY A 1032 17.48 0.94 -13.32
CA GLY A 1032 18.27 -0.28 -13.41
C GLY A 1032 19.00 -0.60 -12.10
N LEU A 1033 19.21 -1.88 -11.82
CA LEU A 1033 19.88 -2.37 -10.60
C LEU A 1033 21.27 -1.76 -10.38
N PRO A 1034 22.17 -1.66 -11.38
CA PRO A 1034 23.48 -1.04 -11.16
C PRO A 1034 23.38 0.39 -10.61
N MET A 1035 22.35 1.15 -11.01
CA MET A 1035 22.14 2.53 -10.55
C MET A 1035 21.68 2.63 -9.10
N ILE A 1036 21.06 1.57 -8.57
CA ILE A 1036 20.46 1.57 -7.23
C ILE A 1036 21.17 0.63 -6.24
N TYR A 1037 22.09 -0.21 -6.71
CA TYR A 1037 22.84 -1.16 -5.89
C TYR A 1037 23.59 -0.45 -4.75
N GLY A 1038 23.50 -1.01 -3.55
CA GLY A 1038 24.22 -0.52 -2.36
C GLY A 1038 23.61 0.70 -1.67
N TYR A 1039 22.61 1.38 -2.24
CA TYR A 1039 21.94 2.54 -1.63
C TYR A 1039 20.98 2.20 -0.48
N ARG A 1040 21.51 1.58 0.57
CA ARG A 1040 20.76 1.21 1.79
C ARG A 1040 20.88 2.28 2.87
N ARG A 1041 20.02 2.22 3.90
CA ARG A 1041 19.96 3.13 5.07
C ARG A 1041 21.24 3.35 5.89
N HIS A 1042 22.31 2.62 5.63
CA HIS A 1042 23.58 2.83 6.34
C HIS A 1042 24.39 4.01 5.78
N LEU A 1043 24.07 4.49 4.57
CA LEU A 1043 24.65 5.72 4.02
C LEU A 1043 24.05 6.95 4.71
N PRO A 1044 24.82 8.08 4.81
CA PRO A 1044 24.29 9.32 5.33
C PRO A 1044 23.02 9.74 4.58
N LEU A 1045 21.98 10.16 5.32
CA LEU A 1045 20.68 10.49 4.73
C LEU A 1045 20.79 11.58 3.67
N GLY A 1046 21.60 12.63 3.93
CA GLY A 1046 21.89 13.66 2.95
C GLY A 1046 22.47 13.10 1.66
N TYR A 1047 23.45 12.20 1.76
CA TYR A 1047 24.05 11.54 0.60
C TYR A 1047 23.04 10.69 -0.17
N LEU A 1048 22.19 9.89 0.50
CA LEU A 1048 21.12 9.12 -0.15
C LEU A 1048 20.19 10.01 -0.98
N TYR A 1049 19.72 11.12 -0.41
CA TYR A 1049 18.87 12.06 -1.15
C TYR A 1049 19.63 12.80 -2.26
N GLY A 1050 20.90 13.15 -2.03
CA GLY A 1050 21.72 13.83 -3.02
C GLY A 1050 22.12 12.96 -4.21
N SER A 1051 22.21 11.64 -4.01
CA SER A 1051 22.59 10.68 -5.05
C SER A 1051 21.36 10.03 -5.69
N VAL A 1052 20.89 8.89 -5.18
CA VAL A 1052 19.74 8.17 -5.75
C VAL A 1052 18.44 8.98 -5.65
N GLY A 1053 18.30 9.84 -4.63
CA GLY A 1053 17.16 10.75 -4.54
C GLY A 1053 17.15 11.81 -5.65
N LEU A 1054 18.31 12.37 -6.02
CA LEU A 1054 18.41 13.29 -7.15
C LEU A 1054 17.99 12.60 -8.44
N LEU A 1055 18.46 11.37 -8.67
CA LEU A 1055 18.09 10.57 -9.83
C LEU A 1055 16.58 10.34 -9.91
N ILE A 1056 15.95 9.90 -8.81
CA ILE A 1056 14.49 9.71 -8.74
C ILE A 1056 13.75 11.00 -9.05
N ALA A 1057 14.18 12.12 -8.46
CA ALA A 1057 13.55 13.41 -8.70
C ALA A 1057 13.77 13.89 -10.14
N HIS A 1058 14.95 13.69 -10.71
CA HIS A 1058 15.30 14.05 -12.09
C HIS A 1058 14.35 13.36 -13.08
N GLU A 1059 14.23 12.03 -12.99
CA GLU A 1059 13.31 11.28 -13.84
C GLU A 1059 11.87 11.72 -13.64
N THR A 1060 11.47 12.04 -12.40
CA THR A 1060 10.14 12.58 -12.12
C THR A 1060 9.90 13.90 -12.86
N PHE A 1061 10.89 14.80 -12.87
CA PHE A 1061 10.77 16.13 -13.49
C PHE A 1061 10.70 16.12 -15.01
N HIS A 1062 11.12 15.06 -15.70
CA HIS A 1062 10.82 14.91 -17.12
C HIS A 1062 9.32 14.94 -17.44
N SER A 1063 8.46 14.58 -16.47
CA SER A 1063 7.00 14.60 -16.65
C SER A 1063 6.38 15.99 -16.53
N TYR A 1064 7.15 16.95 -16.01
CA TYR A 1064 6.79 18.37 -15.88
C TYR A 1064 7.55 19.25 -16.89
N GLY A 1065 8.21 18.60 -17.86
CA GLY A 1065 9.29 19.15 -18.67
C GLY A 1065 8.93 20.29 -19.61
N THR A 1066 9.97 20.81 -20.27
CA THR A 1066 9.95 22.10 -20.97
C THR A 1066 9.13 22.12 -22.26
N SER A 1067 8.90 20.95 -22.86
CA SER A 1067 8.16 20.80 -24.13
C SER A 1067 6.78 20.18 -23.96
N GLN A 1068 6.55 19.44 -22.87
CA GLN A 1068 5.28 18.77 -22.59
C GLN A 1068 5.15 18.41 -21.09
N ILE A 1069 3.95 18.60 -20.54
CA ILE A 1069 3.55 18.14 -19.21
C ILE A 1069 2.57 17.01 -19.50
N ASN A 1070 2.81 15.85 -18.89
CA ASN A 1070 2.11 14.61 -19.22
C ASN A 1070 0.69 14.51 -18.60
N VAL A 1071 -0.07 15.61 -18.61
CA VAL A 1071 -1.46 15.69 -18.13
C VAL A 1071 -2.26 16.69 -18.96
N ASN A 1072 -3.47 16.31 -19.36
CA ASN A 1072 -4.39 17.20 -20.08
C ASN A 1072 -4.94 18.31 -19.17
N GLY A 1073 -5.14 19.50 -19.73
CA GLY A 1073 -5.78 20.63 -19.05
C GLY A 1073 -4.90 21.25 -17.97
N VAL A 1074 -3.62 21.43 -18.28
CA VAL A 1074 -2.65 22.27 -17.55
C VAL A 1074 -2.13 23.41 -18.44
N ASP A 1075 -2.95 23.85 -19.39
CA ASP A 1075 -2.60 24.85 -20.41
C ASP A 1075 -2.27 26.21 -19.79
N ASP A 1076 -2.81 26.51 -18.60
CA ASP A 1076 -2.47 27.69 -17.80
C ASP A 1076 -1.00 27.70 -17.36
N VAL A 1077 -0.39 26.52 -17.16
CA VAL A 1077 1.04 26.41 -16.82
C VAL A 1077 1.89 26.81 -18.03
N PHE A 1078 1.58 26.27 -19.21
CA PHE A 1078 2.33 26.56 -20.43
C PHE A 1078 2.14 27.97 -20.96
N SER A 1079 0.93 28.51 -20.82
CA SER A 1079 0.63 29.88 -21.26
C SER A 1079 1.11 30.94 -20.26
N SER A 1080 1.51 30.54 -19.05
CA SER A 1080 2.07 31.45 -18.05
C SER A 1080 3.37 32.08 -18.53
N SER A 1081 3.41 33.42 -18.51
CA SER A 1081 4.62 34.18 -18.79
C SER A 1081 5.75 33.87 -17.81
N ILE A 1082 5.44 33.48 -16.57
CA ILE A 1082 6.41 33.09 -15.54
C ILE A 1082 7.09 31.78 -15.92
N TYR A 1083 6.31 30.78 -16.37
CA TYR A 1083 6.88 29.50 -16.80
C TYR A 1083 7.74 29.69 -18.05
N GLN A 1084 7.21 30.39 -19.07
CA GLN A 1084 7.92 30.63 -20.33
C GLN A 1084 9.22 31.43 -20.15
N SER A 1085 9.21 32.48 -19.32
CA SER A 1085 10.42 33.25 -19.01
C SER A 1085 11.45 32.39 -18.30
N SER A 1086 11.01 31.53 -17.38
CA SER A 1086 11.89 30.61 -16.67
C SER A 1086 12.49 29.55 -17.59
N ILE A 1087 11.72 29.01 -18.54
CA ILE A 1087 12.26 28.12 -19.59
C ILE A 1087 13.28 28.85 -20.46
N SER A 1088 13.03 30.12 -20.82
CA SER A 1088 14.02 30.94 -21.54
C SER A 1088 15.30 31.13 -20.72
N CYS A 1089 15.17 31.47 -19.43
CA CYS A 1089 16.30 31.56 -18.51
C CYS A 1089 17.11 30.26 -18.49
N ILE A 1090 16.47 29.09 -18.40
CA ILE A 1090 17.17 27.79 -18.43
C ILE A 1090 17.92 27.59 -19.75
N LYS A 1091 17.30 27.94 -20.90
CA LYS A 1091 17.95 27.86 -22.22
C LYS A 1091 19.20 28.74 -22.27
N ASP A 1092 19.06 30.00 -21.87
CA ASP A 1092 20.15 30.97 -21.90
C ASP A 1092 21.26 30.59 -20.91
N TYR A 1093 20.87 30.14 -19.72
CA TYR A 1093 21.77 29.66 -18.67
C TYR A 1093 22.62 28.50 -19.16
N TYR A 1094 22.02 27.41 -19.67
CA TYR A 1094 22.79 26.28 -20.17
C TYR A 1094 23.55 26.59 -21.47
N GLY A 1095 23.05 27.52 -22.30
CA GLY A 1095 23.75 28.02 -23.49
C GLY A 1095 24.96 28.92 -23.18
N SER A 1096 25.05 29.47 -21.98
CA SER A 1096 26.13 30.38 -21.57
C SER A 1096 27.47 29.66 -21.31
N PHE A 1097 27.45 28.34 -21.11
CA PHE A 1097 28.61 27.56 -20.72
C PHE A 1097 29.56 27.24 -21.89
N VAL A 1098 30.47 28.17 -22.18
CA VAL A 1098 31.46 28.05 -23.27
C VAL A 1098 32.46 26.93 -22.99
N ASP A 1099 32.62 26.01 -23.94
CA ASP A 1099 33.80 25.16 -24.03
C ASP A 1099 34.94 25.91 -24.71
N SER A 1100 36.14 25.88 -24.13
CA SER A 1100 37.32 26.55 -24.69
C SER A 1100 37.72 26.07 -26.09
N LYS A 1101 37.37 24.83 -26.46
CA LYS A 1101 37.73 24.20 -27.73
C LYS A 1101 36.53 24.08 -28.68
N PHE A 1102 35.34 23.83 -28.15
CA PHE A 1102 34.15 23.47 -28.95
C PHE A 1102 33.03 24.54 -28.94
N GLY A 1103 33.24 25.68 -28.28
CA GLY A 1103 32.30 26.80 -28.29
C GLY A 1103 31.10 26.60 -27.36
N LYS A 1104 30.00 27.33 -27.63
CA LYS A 1104 28.80 27.32 -26.80
C LYS A 1104 27.89 26.13 -27.14
N PRO A 1105 27.33 25.42 -26.15
CA PRO A 1105 26.30 24.42 -26.41
C PRO A 1105 25.00 25.10 -26.85
N ASN A 1106 24.15 24.34 -27.56
CA ASN A 1106 22.80 24.80 -27.89
C ASN A 1106 21.92 24.75 -26.62
N GLY A 1107 21.71 25.92 -26.00
CA GLY A 1107 20.89 26.06 -24.79
C GLY A 1107 19.48 25.46 -24.90
N THR A 1108 18.82 25.64 -26.05
CA THR A 1108 17.50 25.03 -26.33
C THR A 1108 17.54 23.50 -26.27
N ARG A 1109 18.60 22.89 -26.81
CA ARG A 1109 18.78 21.43 -26.77
C ARG A 1109 19.03 20.93 -25.34
N LYS A 1110 19.72 21.71 -24.50
CA LYS A 1110 20.07 21.34 -23.12
C LYS A 1110 18.95 21.60 -22.11
N ALA A 1111 17.99 22.44 -22.44
CA ALA A 1111 17.05 22.97 -21.46
C ALA A 1111 16.14 21.91 -20.82
N ASN A 1112 15.78 20.83 -21.52
CA ASN A 1112 14.90 19.80 -20.95
C ASN A 1112 15.59 19.01 -19.83
N GLU A 1113 16.82 18.55 -20.08
CA GLU A 1113 17.66 17.88 -19.09
C GLU A 1113 18.04 18.84 -17.96
N GLY A 1114 18.44 20.06 -18.33
CA GLY A 1114 18.79 21.11 -17.40
C GLY A 1114 17.63 21.51 -16.47
N PHE A 1115 16.40 21.50 -16.96
CA PHE A 1115 15.19 21.70 -16.16
C PHE A 1115 15.04 20.59 -15.11
N ALA A 1116 15.11 19.32 -15.55
CA ALA A 1116 14.97 18.17 -14.65
C ALA A 1116 16.05 18.20 -13.55
N ASP A 1117 17.30 18.47 -13.93
CA ASP A 1117 18.44 18.65 -13.04
C ASP A 1117 18.21 19.73 -11.95
N LEU A 1118 17.82 20.94 -12.38
CA LEU A 1118 17.64 22.07 -11.47
C LEU A 1118 16.51 21.84 -10.47
N HIS A 1119 15.37 21.36 -10.96
CA HIS A 1119 14.20 21.14 -10.12
C HIS A 1119 14.34 19.92 -9.21
N ALA A 1120 15.03 18.86 -9.66
CA ALA A 1120 15.39 17.72 -8.82
C ALA A 1120 16.26 18.17 -7.65
N GLY A 1121 17.35 18.89 -7.94
CA GLY A 1121 18.25 19.35 -6.90
C GLY A 1121 17.60 20.30 -5.90
N ARG A 1122 16.74 21.22 -6.36
CA ARG A 1122 15.96 22.10 -5.47
C ARG A 1122 14.99 21.32 -4.59
N THR A 1123 14.33 20.31 -5.15
CA THR A 1123 13.45 19.40 -4.39
C THR A 1123 14.24 18.70 -3.28
N ILE A 1124 15.43 18.18 -3.58
CA ILE A 1124 16.30 17.54 -2.58
C ILE A 1124 16.73 18.52 -1.47
N VAL A 1125 17.19 19.72 -1.83
CA VAL A 1125 17.59 20.74 -0.83
C VAL A 1125 16.40 21.13 0.05
N ARG A 1126 15.22 21.35 -0.53
CA ARG A 1126 13.98 21.65 0.21
C ARG A 1126 13.60 20.50 1.14
N LEU A 1127 13.66 19.26 0.65
CA LEU A 1127 13.37 18.06 1.42
C LEU A 1127 14.29 17.93 2.63
N ILE A 1128 15.61 18.14 2.48
CA ILE A 1128 16.58 18.06 3.59
C ILE A 1128 16.35 19.18 4.60
N LYS A 1129 16.17 20.42 4.12
CA LYS A 1129 15.85 21.56 4.99
C LYS A 1129 14.59 21.27 5.80
N ARG A 1130 13.53 20.76 5.17
CA ARG A 1130 12.23 20.52 5.83
C ARG A 1130 12.17 19.26 6.68
N GLY A 1131 12.83 18.18 6.27
CA GLY A 1131 12.89 16.92 7.01
C GLY A 1131 13.57 17.10 8.37
N ASN A 1132 14.66 17.87 8.39
CA ASN A 1132 15.35 18.19 9.62
C ASN A 1132 14.64 19.24 10.49
N LEU A 1133 13.80 20.11 9.90
CA LEU A 1133 12.95 21.04 10.65
C LEU A 1133 11.80 20.35 11.42
N ARG A 1134 11.34 19.15 11.01
CA ARG A 1134 10.34 18.37 11.77
C ARG A 1134 10.91 17.73 13.04
N HIS A 1135 12.22 17.49 13.08
CA HIS A 1135 12.92 17.05 14.28
C HIS A 1135 13.45 18.29 15.03
N THR A 1136 12.64 18.82 15.95
CA THR A 1136 12.90 20.03 16.78
C THR A 1136 14.18 20.00 17.66
N TRP A 1137 15.12 19.06 17.44
CA TRP A 1137 16.38 18.89 18.18
C TRP A 1137 17.61 18.71 17.28
N LEU A 1138 17.47 18.72 15.96
CA LEU A 1138 18.64 18.78 15.09
C LEU A 1138 19.12 20.23 15.04
N SER A 1139 20.24 20.48 15.71
CA SER A 1139 20.96 21.74 15.67
C SER A 1139 21.27 22.11 14.20
N LEU A 1140 21.30 23.40 13.82
CA LEU A 1140 21.77 23.89 12.52
C LEU A 1140 22.99 23.12 11.95
N PRO A 1141 23.99 22.70 12.75
CA PRO A 1141 25.06 21.80 12.33
C PRO A 1141 24.62 20.52 11.61
N ALA A 1142 23.53 19.86 12.03
CA ALA A 1142 23.07 18.62 11.42
C ALA A 1142 22.41 18.86 10.05
N VAL A 1143 21.60 19.92 9.91
CA VAL A 1143 21.06 20.34 8.60
C VAL A 1143 22.21 20.68 7.65
N ARG A 1144 23.19 21.44 8.14
CA ARG A 1144 24.39 21.79 7.35
C ARG A 1144 25.15 20.53 6.93
N LYS A 1145 25.32 19.56 7.84
CA LYS A 1145 25.95 18.29 7.51
C LYS A 1145 25.18 17.53 6.43
N ASP A 1146 23.87 17.35 6.58
CA ASP A 1146 23.07 16.63 5.59
C ASP A 1146 23.03 17.36 4.23
N LEU A 1147 23.01 18.70 4.23
CA LEU A 1147 23.14 19.48 3.00
C LEU A 1147 24.52 19.29 2.35
N LYS A 1148 25.60 19.25 3.14
CA LYS A 1148 26.94 18.94 2.61
C LYS A 1148 26.94 17.57 1.97
N ASP A 1149 26.47 16.56 2.70
CA ASP A 1149 26.39 15.18 2.23
C ASP A 1149 25.53 15.06 0.96
N ALA A 1150 24.45 15.85 0.84
CA ALA A 1150 23.62 15.89 -0.34
C ALA A 1150 24.27 16.55 -1.54
N PHE A 1151 24.96 17.68 -1.38
CA PHE A 1151 25.70 18.29 -2.48
C PHE A 1151 26.83 17.38 -2.98
N LEU A 1152 27.47 16.62 -2.09
CA LEU A 1152 28.43 15.59 -2.48
C LEU A 1152 27.75 14.47 -3.26
N GLY A 1153 26.59 14.00 -2.80
CA GLY A 1153 25.77 13.04 -3.53
C GLY A 1153 25.40 13.53 -4.93
N ILE A 1154 24.98 14.80 -5.06
CA ILE A 1154 24.61 15.41 -6.34
C ILE A 1154 25.79 15.39 -7.30
N ALA A 1155 26.95 15.87 -6.84
CA ALA A 1155 28.15 15.91 -7.65
C ALA A 1155 28.71 14.52 -8.01
N SER A 1156 28.40 13.49 -7.23
CA SER A 1156 28.92 12.12 -7.44
C SER A 1156 28.30 11.39 -8.64
N PHE A 1157 27.12 11.82 -9.09
CA PHE A 1157 26.31 11.07 -10.05
C PHE A 1157 26.97 10.92 -11.43
N ASP A 1158 27.73 11.92 -11.87
CA ASP A 1158 28.23 12.00 -13.25
C ASP A 1158 29.77 11.90 -13.34
N CYS A 1159 30.39 11.29 -12.34
CA CYS A 1159 31.85 11.25 -12.23
C CYS A 1159 32.54 10.41 -13.31
N GLU A 1160 31.90 9.34 -13.81
CA GLU A 1160 32.46 8.54 -14.90
C GLU A 1160 32.54 9.36 -16.20
N SER A 1161 31.43 9.98 -16.60
CA SER A 1161 31.38 10.85 -17.77
C SER A 1161 32.29 12.06 -17.62
N TYR A 1162 32.39 12.64 -16.42
CA TYR A 1162 33.33 13.72 -16.13
C TYR A 1162 34.77 13.33 -16.47
N ARG A 1163 35.21 12.15 -16.02
CA ARG A 1163 36.56 11.64 -16.31
C ARG A 1163 36.77 11.43 -17.80
N LYS A 1164 35.80 10.81 -18.49
CA LYS A 1164 35.84 10.64 -19.96
C LYS A 1164 35.95 11.97 -20.68
N GLU A 1165 35.27 13.03 -20.24
CA GLU A 1165 35.41 14.37 -20.84
C GLU A 1165 36.79 15.00 -20.61
N GLN A 1166 37.49 14.66 -19.52
CA GLN A 1166 38.86 15.13 -19.28
C GLN A 1166 39.90 14.33 -20.08
N GLU A 1167 39.65 13.05 -20.30
CA GLU A 1167 40.58 12.10 -20.91
C GLU A 1167 40.42 11.99 -22.44
N ASP A 1168 39.22 12.27 -22.98
CA ASP A 1168 38.88 12.10 -24.40
C ASP A 1168 38.19 13.36 -24.99
N ASP A 1169 38.92 14.07 -25.85
CA ASP A 1169 38.44 15.27 -26.55
C ASP A 1169 37.29 14.99 -27.52
N ASP A 1170 37.20 13.79 -28.10
CA ASP A 1170 36.09 13.41 -28.98
C ASP A 1170 34.84 13.12 -28.16
N TYR A 1171 34.97 12.44 -27.02
CA TYR A 1171 33.88 12.30 -26.06
C TYR A 1171 33.39 13.67 -25.59
N ARG A 1172 34.33 14.57 -25.25
CA ARG A 1172 34.03 15.95 -24.87
C ARG A 1172 33.33 16.72 -25.98
N LYS A 1173 33.77 16.61 -27.24
CA LYS A 1173 33.08 17.22 -28.39
C LYS A 1173 31.64 16.71 -28.52
N LYS A 1174 31.46 15.39 -28.50
CA LYS A 1174 30.14 14.75 -28.56
C LYS A 1174 29.24 15.21 -27.40
N SER A 1175 29.80 15.38 -26.20
CA SER A 1175 29.04 15.84 -25.02
C SER A 1175 28.47 17.26 -25.19
N VAL A 1176 29.14 18.15 -25.93
CA VAL A 1176 28.59 19.48 -26.27
C VAL A 1176 27.32 19.34 -27.09
N GLU A 1177 27.29 18.37 -28.00
CA GLU A 1177 26.16 18.10 -28.89
C GLU A 1177 25.07 17.24 -28.24
N LYS A 1178 25.34 16.43 -27.20
CA LYS A 1178 24.33 15.58 -26.54
C LYS A 1178 23.12 16.38 -26.01
N ILE A 1179 22.01 15.72 -25.69
CA ILE A 1179 20.88 16.41 -25.03
C ILE A 1179 21.22 16.80 -23.58
N HIS A 1180 21.95 15.93 -22.88
CA HIS A 1180 22.44 16.20 -21.52
C HIS A 1180 23.52 17.29 -21.50
N PRO A 1181 23.52 18.21 -20.52
CA PRO A 1181 24.66 19.06 -20.26
C PRO A 1181 25.92 18.22 -20.01
N ARG A 1182 27.08 18.78 -20.37
CA ARG A 1182 28.38 18.13 -20.16
C ARG A 1182 28.63 17.87 -18.68
N SER A 1183 29.21 16.75 -18.31
CA SER A 1183 29.41 16.32 -16.93
C SER A 1183 30.32 17.25 -16.13
N SER A 1184 31.31 17.84 -16.81
CA SER A 1184 32.17 18.94 -16.28
C SER A 1184 31.41 20.21 -15.91
N ILE A 1185 30.17 20.36 -16.39
CA ILE A 1185 29.34 21.55 -16.22
C ILE A 1185 28.07 21.25 -15.46
N ARG A 1186 27.43 20.09 -15.71
CA ARG A 1186 26.10 19.73 -15.25
C ARG A 1186 25.93 19.96 -13.75
N MET A 1187 26.80 19.37 -12.93
CA MET A 1187 26.70 19.50 -11.48
C MET A 1187 27.05 20.90 -10.98
N ASN A 1188 28.11 21.51 -11.52
CA ASN A 1188 28.45 22.91 -11.25
C ASN A 1188 27.27 23.86 -11.58
N ALA A 1189 26.59 23.63 -12.70
CA ALA A 1189 25.45 24.42 -13.15
C ALA A 1189 24.24 24.28 -12.22
N ILE A 1190 24.00 23.07 -11.68
CA ILE A 1190 22.98 22.82 -10.67
C ILE A 1190 23.28 23.62 -9.40
N LEU A 1191 24.51 23.51 -8.88
CA LEU A 1191 24.86 24.11 -7.58
C LEU A 1191 24.95 25.64 -7.63
N LYS A 1192 25.35 26.21 -8.76
CA LYS A 1192 25.28 27.66 -9.04
C LYS A 1192 23.87 28.24 -8.93
N GLN A 1193 22.85 27.43 -9.16
CA GLN A 1193 21.44 27.82 -9.09
C GLN A 1193 20.84 27.56 -7.69
N MET A 1194 21.69 27.23 -6.71
CA MET A 1194 21.32 26.94 -5.32
C MET A 1194 22.09 27.86 -4.36
N PRO A 1195 21.48 28.96 -3.88
CA PRO A 1195 22.10 29.84 -2.91
C PRO A 1195 22.59 29.11 -1.64
N GLU A 1196 21.93 28.02 -1.26
CA GLU A 1196 22.32 27.17 -0.14
C GLU A 1196 23.73 26.58 -0.30
N PHE A 1197 24.18 26.29 -1.52
CA PHE A 1197 25.53 25.79 -1.77
C PHE A 1197 26.57 26.87 -1.46
N THR A 1198 26.39 28.07 -2.03
CA THR A 1198 27.26 29.23 -1.78
C THR A 1198 27.33 29.57 -0.28
N GLU A 1199 26.20 29.57 0.42
CA GLU A 1199 26.17 29.83 1.86
C GLU A 1199 26.94 28.76 2.65
N LEU A 1200 26.75 27.49 2.30
CA LEU A 1200 27.29 26.35 3.05
C LEU A 1200 28.80 26.17 2.90
N TYR A 1201 29.35 26.53 1.73
CA TYR A 1201 30.78 26.44 1.41
C TYR A 1201 31.49 27.79 1.45
N HIS A 1202 30.78 28.88 1.76
CA HIS A 1202 31.33 30.24 1.86
C HIS A 1202 31.97 30.77 0.58
N CYS A 1203 31.42 30.40 -0.58
CA CYS A 1203 31.92 30.89 -1.87
C CYS A 1203 31.75 32.41 -1.97
N GLN A 1204 32.74 33.08 -2.53
CA GLN A 1204 32.83 34.52 -2.70
C GLN A 1204 32.41 34.96 -4.12
N PRO A 1205 31.94 36.20 -4.31
CA PRO A 1205 31.77 36.77 -5.64
C PRO A 1205 33.06 36.66 -6.46
N GLY A 1206 32.99 36.01 -7.62
CA GLY A 1206 34.14 35.71 -8.47
C GLY A 1206 34.56 34.23 -8.46
N ASP A 1207 34.20 33.48 -7.40
CA ASP A 1207 34.36 32.04 -7.39
C ASP A 1207 33.51 31.41 -8.49
N ARG A 1208 34.05 30.36 -9.12
CA ARG A 1208 33.39 29.76 -10.26
C ARG A 1208 32.02 29.22 -9.91
N ASN A 1209 31.79 28.63 -8.73
CA ASN A 1209 30.49 28.13 -8.24
C ASN A 1209 29.77 29.07 -7.26
N TYR A 1210 30.12 30.36 -7.25
CA TYR A 1210 29.27 31.36 -6.63
C TYR A 1210 27.90 31.40 -7.31
N ARG A 1211 26.83 31.55 -6.52
CA ARG A 1211 25.46 31.59 -7.03
C ARG A 1211 25.30 32.61 -8.16
N THR A 1212 24.47 32.29 -9.15
CA THR A 1212 24.12 33.27 -10.18
C THR A 1212 23.22 34.37 -9.61
N GLU A 1213 23.29 35.55 -10.23
CA GLU A 1213 22.37 36.65 -9.90
C GLU A 1213 20.94 36.29 -10.30
N GLU A 1214 20.78 35.70 -11.49
CA GLU A 1214 19.50 35.22 -12.00
C GLU A 1214 19.30 33.73 -11.66
N ILE A 1215 18.24 33.42 -10.92
CA ILE A 1215 17.86 32.06 -10.55
C ILE A 1215 16.74 31.58 -11.50
N CYS A 1216 17.05 30.61 -12.36
CA CYS A 1216 16.08 30.06 -13.31
C CYS A 1216 15.20 29.02 -12.61
N ASP A 1217 14.05 29.43 -12.08
CA ASP A 1217 13.08 28.56 -11.40
C ASP A 1217 11.75 28.58 -12.13
N ALA A 1218 11.40 27.48 -12.82
CA ALA A 1218 10.13 27.37 -13.54
C ALA A 1218 8.90 27.25 -12.63
N PHE A 1219 9.12 27.03 -11.33
CA PHE A 1219 8.06 26.91 -10.34
C PHE A 1219 8.36 27.84 -9.16
N PRO A 1220 8.52 29.15 -9.40
CA PRO A 1220 8.91 30.06 -8.34
C PRO A 1220 7.77 30.18 -7.34
N VAL A 1221 8.11 30.04 -6.07
CA VAL A 1221 7.20 30.32 -4.96
C VAL A 1221 7.31 31.81 -4.67
N HIS A 1222 6.21 32.55 -4.73
CA HIS A 1222 6.19 33.95 -4.33
C HIS A 1222 6.44 34.03 -2.82
N HIS A 1223 7.70 34.19 -2.44
CA HIS A 1223 8.02 34.67 -1.11
C HIS A 1223 7.77 36.18 -1.12
N PRO A 1224 6.78 36.71 -0.36
CA PRO A 1224 6.80 38.11 -0.01
C PRO A 1224 8.19 38.38 0.58
N SER A 1225 8.88 39.37 0.04
CA SER A 1225 10.32 39.67 0.05
C SER A 1225 11.00 39.86 1.43
N VAL A 1226 10.69 39.01 2.41
CA VAL A 1226 11.02 39.20 3.82
C VAL A 1226 12.21 38.33 4.29
N TRP A 1227 12.69 37.38 3.49
CA TRP A 1227 13.69 36.40 3.95
C TRP A 1227 15.16 36.64 3.53
N PHE A 1228 15.48 37.72 2.82
CA PHE A 1228 16.88 38.05 2.48
C PHE A 1228 17.39 39.40 3.03
N GLN A 1229 16.67 40.03 3.96
CA GLN A 1229 17.21 41.14 4.77
C GLN A 1229 17.34 40.72 6.24
N LYS A 1230 18.35 39.90 6.53
CA LYS A 1230 19.09 39.97 7.80
C LYS A 1230 20.40 39.18 7.75
#